data_AF-A0A167YA82-F1
#
_entry.id   AF-A0A167YA82-F1
#
_cell.length_a   1.000
_cell.length_b   1.000
_cell.length_c   1.000
_cell.angle_alpha   90.00
_cell.angle_beta   90.00
_cell.angle_gamma   90.00
#
_symmetry.space_group_name_H-M   'P 1'
#
loop_
_entity.id
_entity.type
_entity.pdbx_description
1 polymer ?
#
loop_
_entity_poly.entity_id
_entity_poly.type
_entity_poly.pdbx_seq_one_letter_code
_entity_poly.pdbx_strand_id
1 'polypeptide(L)'
;MALEFDLVIANRQVAFSGILILICTCIAIVLYLRNPKPPPRPERSNDLFGHGRKRFKEPRPAVTTNAEWASMRELEFYKELYFKLQNLEEHSDTIPKARKAFLVLLSQALEDYDKALDTNILSINRFDKNELVRFLQNHQDRVTSQYHQYVNRRQSGGPRELFQDQQAAGDWLREIAPLKLVDGAWLGHLNKITMPFALRQIVRQTWQVFTEELGNGNRDQHHVKIFEDLLRVFERDLPSPTTMAILHPRYRLGNLKYWRAAVAQLLVSLFPHDFLPEILGFNMHFESLQLDTMQAAKELPEVGLNAYYFLLHVSIDNGHSGHAAMATESVADYIRHIADTEGEVSAEVAWKRVQAGYIFSEWQSQKGSQATNIIARLDDVSDDRLESKVLSIFSSKIQAAHRLHCGSRVKIGKRSLSEWLDPEAFLDEEWQREFIRCLSISQPWIYPGDSRRSKLAQEFRWGGRMYGAFTKSELETLELWINSLDYARTPFYYSFIEPITHSWHQRSKISSTDKRGNFVLDVKSGSIETESPLPKDPVGKYLGDLPTNPNLSVLLPLWFTQCCLLESFLYSPGRTTDNIGCAVVRFLRAQSGFETEDLIVTGTDEPRTTENKGIVEFGLEMIHHASLPIPQDLYGIFSHWPSEFSITMLKLASSPVRNFGILLGMSMAFLELQETVSESSNPGLLCPKSSERLALLVRRQYQCLQVCLKEIPAGDTRHVDFHRGYEMAKVEINKCFGPVE
;
A
#
# COMPACT_ATOMS: atom_id res chain seq x y z
N MET A 1 -18.74 19.23 41.44
CA MET A 1 -18.46 20.67 41.65
C MET A 1 -17.03 20.95 42.10
N ALA A 2 -16.57 20.63 43.33
CA ALA A 2 -15.17 20.91 43.71
C ALA A 2 -14.14 20.14 42.85
N LEU A 3 -14.33 18.82 42.71
CA LEU A 3 -13.46 17.93 41.91
C LEU A 3 -13.42 18.23 40.40
N GLU A 4 -14.40 18.96 39.86
CA GLU A 4 -14.41 19.35 38.44
C GLU A 4 -13.57 20.61 38.18
N PHE A 5 -13.39 21.48 39.19
CA PHE A 5 -12.60 22.70 39.04
C PHE A 5 -11.09 22.41 39.02
N ASP A 6 -10.61 21.50 39.86
CA ASP A 6 -9.18 21.14 39.92
C ASP A 6 -8.71 20.44 38.63
N LEU A 7 -9.56 19.61 38.01
CA LEU A 7 -9.29 18.95 36.72
C LEU A 7 -9.16 19.97 35.57
N VAL A 8 -9.97 21.03 35.57
CA VAL A 8 -9.89 22.11 34.57
C VAL A 8 -8.64 22.98 34.76
N ILE A 9 -8.21 23.21 36.01
CA ILE A 9 -6.98 23.97 36.31
C ILE A 9 -5.73 23.16 35.92
N ALA A 10 -5.68 21.86 36.23
CA ALA A 10 -4.59 20.97 35.84
C ALA A 10 -4.43 20.90 34.31
N ASN A 11 -5.53 20.68 33.57
CA ASN A 11 -5.48 20.66 32.09
C ASN A 11 -5.02 22.00 31.50
N ARG A 12 -5.44 23.13 32.08
CA ARG A 12 -4.96 24.45 31.62
C ARG A 12 -3.48 24.68 31.91
N GLN A 13 -2.94 24.20 33.03
CA GLN A 13 -1.50 24.30 33.32
C GLN A 13 -0.65 23.42 32.40
N VAL A 14 -1.10 22.19 32.08
CA VAL A 14 -0.40 21.33 31.11
C VAL A 14 -0.42 21.95 29.71
N ALA A 15 -1.57 22.46 29.25
CA ALA A 15 -1.68 23.16 27.97
C ALA A 15 -0.78 24.41 27.88
N PHE A 16 -0.75 25.24 28.93
CA PHE A 16 0.14 26.41 28.98
C PHE A 16 1.63 26.01 28.95
N SER A 17 1.98 24.91 29.61
CA SER A 17 3.35 24.38 29.64
C SER A 17 3.79 23.88 28.26
N GLY A 18 2.94 23.12 27.56
CA GLY A 18 3.20 22.64 26.21
C GLY A 18 3.35 23.79 25.20
N ILE A 19 2.46 24.78 25.24
CA ILE A 19 2.53 25.97 24.37
C ILE A 19 3.82 26.77 24.64
N LEU A 20 4.21 26.94 25.90
CA LEU A 20 5.45 27.66 26.25
C LEU A 20 6.70 26.91 25.75
N ILE A 21 6.73 25.58 25.84
CA ILE A 21 7.81 24.75 25.29
C ILE A 21 7.89 24.89 23.76
N LEU A 22 6.74 24.86 23.08
CA LEU A 22 6.68 25.03 21.62
C LEU A 22 7.22 26.41 21.19
N ILE A 23 6.79 27.48 21.86
CA ILE A 23 7.26 28.85 21.63
C ILE A 23 8.77 28.98 21.88
N CYS A 24 9.28 28.43 22.98
CA CYS A 24 10.72 28.43 23.27
C CYS A 24 11.52 27.65 22.21
N THR A 25 10.98 26.55 21.69
CA THR A 25 11.62 25.75 20.64
C THR A 25 11.67 26.51 19.31
N CYS A 26 10.56 27.13 18.90
CA CYS A 26 10.52 28.00 17.71
C CYS A 26 11.49 29.19 17.83
N ILE A 27 11.55 29.84 19.01
CA ILE A 27 12.50 30.94 19.26
C ILE A 27 13.96 30.44 19.17
N ALA A 28 14.27 29.28 19.73
CA ALA A 28 15.61 28.68 19.64
C ALA A 28 16.00 28.38 18.18
N ILE A 29 15.10 27.84 17.37
CA ILE A 29 15.31 27.58 15.94
C ILE A 29 15.58 28.90 15.19
N VAL A 30 14.76 29.94 15.40
CA VAL A 30 14.93 31.25 14.74
C VAL A 30 16.23 31.95 15.16
N LEU A 31 16.66 31.81 16.42
CA LEU A 31 17.93 32.37 16.90
C LEU A 31 19.14 31.59 16.37
N TYR A 32 19.03 30.26 16.22
CA TYR A 32 20.08 29.41 15.66
C TYR A 32 20.30 29.70 14.16
N LEU A 33 19.23 29.82 13.38
CA LEU A 33 19.27 30.15 11.96
C LEU A 33 19.86 31.55 11.66
N ARG A 34 19.89 32.46 12.65
CA ARG A 34 20.38 33.84 12.48
C ARG A 34 21.87 34.07 12.72
N ASN A 35 22.63 33.07 13.21
CA ASN A 35 24.04 33.24 13.61
C ASN A 35 24.97 32.09 13.17
N PRO A 36 25.35 31.99 11.88
CA PRO A 36 26.41 31.09 11.45
C PRO A 36 27.79 31.68 11.85
N LYS A 37 28.35 31.22 12.97
CA LYS A 37 29.77 31.49 13.29
C LYS A 37 30.68 30.60 12.41
N PRO A 38 31.67 31.16 11.70
CA PRO A 38 32.61 30.36 10.91
C PRO A 38 33.59 29.61 11.83
N PRO A 39 34.01 28.38 11.48
CA PRO A 39 34.99 27.61 12.26
C PRO A 39 36.42 28.15 12.09
N PRO A 40 37.30 28.00 13.11
CA PRO A 40 38.71 28.36 13.01
C PRO A 40 39.48 27.38 12.12
N ARG A 41 40.54 27.86 11.45
CA ARG A 41 41.42 27.03 10.61
C ARG A 41 42.43 26.26 11.47
N PRO A 42 42.71 24.97 11.19
CA PRO A 42 43.86 24.27 11.77
C PRO A 42 45.17 24.66 11.08
N GLU A 43 46.24 24.78 11.87
CA GLU A 43 47.60 24.96 11.37
C GLU A 43 48.21 23.66 10.83
N ARG A 44 49.20 23.78 9.93
CA ARG A 44 49.96 22.64 9.40
C ARG A 44 51.16 22.33 10.29
N SER A 45 51.30 21.09 10.74
CA SER A 45 52.58 20.50 11.12
C SER A 45 53.04 19.50 10.05
N ASN A 46 54.21 19.73 9.48
CA ASN A 46 54.95 18.73 8.72
C ASN A 46 55.83 17.94 9.70
N ASP A 47 56.00 16.63 9.52
CA ASP A 47 57.28 15.95 9.78
C ASP A 47 57.37 14.54 9.14
N LEU A 48 58.60 14.09 8.84
CA LEU A 48 58.98 12.82 8.18
C LEU A 48 60.32 12.32 8.76
N PHE A 49 60.72 11.05 8.78
CA PHE A 49 60.23 9.78 8.20
C PHE A 49 60.05 8.73 9.33
N GLY A 50 59.56 7.49 9.17
CA GLY A 50 59.42 6.58 8.03
C GLY A 50 60.50 5.48 8.06
N HIS A 51 60.14 4.19 8.20
CA HIS A 51 60.99 3.00 7.93
C HIS A 51 60.16 1.69 7.98
N GLY A 52 60.58 0.63 7.26
CA GLY A 52 60.24 -0.77 7.65
C GLY A 52 59.24 -1.58 6.82
N ARG A 53 59.32 -1.63 5.48
CA ARG A 53 58.49 -2.52 4.66
C ARG A 53 58.94 -4.00 4.77
N LYS A 54 58.34 -4.80 5.67
CA LYS A 54 58.49 -6.28 5.67
C LYS A 54 57.27 -6.94 5.01
N ARG A 55 57.52 -7.68 3.93
CA ARG A 55 56.52 -8.30 3.05
C ARG A 55 56.13 -9.69 3.59
N PHE A 56 55.19 -9.75 4.53
CA PHE A 56 54.55 -11.01 4.90
C PHE A 56 53.64 -11.48 3.75
N LYS A 57 53.72 -12.77 3.41
CA LYS A 57 52.74 -13.42 2.52
C LYS A 57 51.50 -13.71 3.34
N GLU A 58 50.38 -13.08 3.00
CA GLU A 58 49.08 -13.46 3.55
C GLU A 58 48.70 -14.88 3.08
N PRO A 59 48.16 -15.75 3.95
CA PRO A 59 47.49 -16.96 3.53
C PRO A 59 46.18 -16.58 2.82
N ARG A 60 45.85 -17.25 1.71
CA ARG A 60 44.55 -17.06 1.04
C ARG A 60 43.41 -17.43 2.01
N PRO A 61 42.41 -16.57 2.25
CA PRO A 61 41.18 -16.98 2.90
C PRO A 61 40.34 -17.78 1.91
N ALA A 62 40.20 -19.09 2.14
CA ALA A 62 39.38 -19.98 1.34
C ALA A 62 38.19 -20.51 2.17
N VAL A 63 37.24 -19.63 2.51
CA VAL A 63 35.88 -19.96 3.04
C VAL A 63 34.84 -18.86 2.72
N THR A 64 35.22 -17.60 2.47
CA THR A 64 34.29 -16.44 2.44
C THR A 64 33.32 -16.37 1.25
N THR A 65 33.53 -17.12 0.16
CA THR A 65 32.90 -16.85 -1.14
C THR A 65 31.38 -17.01 -1.20
N ASN A 66 30.78 -17.92 -0.43
CA ASN A 66 29.37 -18.29 -0.64
C ASN A 66 28.37 -17.29 -0.04
N ALA A 67 28.67 -16.73 1.14
CA ALA A 67 27.77 -15.79 1.82
C ALA A 67 27.79 -14.41 1.16
N GLU A 68 28.97 -13.94 0.74
CA GLU A 68 29.14 -12.72 -0.05
C GLU A 68 28.38 -12.83 -1.39
N TRP A 69 28.54 -13.95 -2.11
CA TRP A 69 27.87 -14.16 -3.39
C TRP A 69 26.35 -14.35 -3.28
N ALA A 70 25.85 -14.93 -2.17
CA ALA A 70 24.42 -14.96 -1.87
C ALA A 70 23.88 -13.53 -1.64
N SER A 71 24.59 -12.73 -0.83
CA SER A 71 24.21 -11.35 -0.49
C SER A 71 24.22 -10.43 -1.71
N MET A 72 25.18 -10.60 -2.63
CA MET A 72 25.23 -9.89 -3.91
C MET A 72 24.04 -10.24 -4.81
N ARG A 73 23.64 -11.51 -4.90
CA ARG A 73 22.47 -11.89 -5.71
C ARG A 73 21.16 -11.37 -5.10
N GLU A 74 21.04 -11.41 -3.77
CA GLU A 74 19.88 -10.85 -3.06
C GLU A 74 19.78 -9.32 -3.23
N LEU A 75 20.91 -8.61 -3.25
CA LEU A 75 20.96 -7.17 -3.56
C LEU A 75 20.44 -6.86 -4.97
N GLU A 76 20.92 -7.57 -6.00
CA GLU A 76 20.46 -7.35 -7.37
C GLU A 76 18.99 -7.77 -7.57
N PHE A 77 18.52 -8.80 -6.87
CA PHE A 77 17.08 -9.15 -6.82
C PHE A 77 16.22 -7.99 -6.30
N TYR A 78 16.62 -7.34 -5.19
CA TYR A 78 15.85 -6.21 -4.65
C TYR A 78 15.93 -4.97 -5.56
N LYS A 79 17.06 -4.71 -6.23
CA LYS A 79 17.17 -3.64 -7.23
C LYS A 79 16.22 -3.86 -8.42
N GLU A 80 16.20 -5.08 -8.98
CA GLU A 80 15.28 -5.43 -10.07
C GLU A 80 13.82 -5.27 -9.62
N LEU A 81 13.48 -5.78 -8.44
CA LEU A 81 12.13 -5.72 -7.90
C LEU A 81 11.70 -4.28 -7.56
N TYR A 82 12.60 -3.44 -7.02
CA TYR A 82 12.37 -2.02 -6.75
C TYR A 82 11.99 -1.24 -8.02
N PHE A 83 12.72 -1.46 -9.12
CA PHE A 83 12.40 -0.82 -10.39
C PHE A 83 11.05 -1.33 -10.94
N LYS A 84 10.82 -2.65 -10.93
CA LYS A 84 9.58 -3.25 -11.45
C LYS A 84 8.34 -2.85 -10.67
N LEU A 85 8.41 -2.79 -9.33
CA LEU A 85 7.29 -2.36 -8.48
C LEU A 85 6.91 -0.88 -8.64
N GLN A 86 7.83 -0.03 -9.13
CA GLN A 86 7.50 1.35 -9.49
C GLN A 86 7.03 1.52 -10.94
N ASN A 87 7.06 0.45 -11.74
CA ASN A 87 6.74 0.41 -13.17
C ASN A 87 5.77 -0.75 -13.48
N LEU A 88 4.74 -0.95 -12.64
CA LEU A 88 3.84 -2.12 -12.71
C LEU A 88 3.08 -2.25 -14.04
N GLU A 89 2.82 -1.14 -14.74
CA GLU A 89 2.17 -1.13 -16.07
C GLU A 89 3.01 -1.78 -17.16
N GLU A 90 4.34 -1.75 -17.01
CA GLU A 90 5.32 -2.36 -17.93
C GLU A 90 5.75 -3.75 -17.45
N HIS A 91 5.46 -4.10 -16.19
CA HIS A 91 5.95 -5.28 -15.49
C HIS A 91 4.87 -5.99 -14.68
N SER A 92 3.66 -6.14 -15.24
CA SER A 92 2.52 -6.77 -14.56
C SER A 92 2.76 -8.26 -14.22
N ASP A 93 3.68 -8.91 -14.92
CA ASP A 93 4.23 -10.24 -14.60
C ASP A 93 4.89 -10.31 -13.21
N THR A 94 5.26 -9.16 -12.64
CA THR A 94 5.88 -9.05 -11.32
C THR A 94 4.86 -9.24 -10.20
N ILE A 95 3.57 -8.98 -10.41
CA ILE A 95 2.56 -8.95 -9.34
C ILE A 95 2.47 -10.29 -8.56
N PRO A 96 2.42 -11.48 -9.20
CA PRO A 96 2.44 -12.75 -8.47
C PRO A 96 3.74 -12.98 -7.69
N LYS A 97 4.89 -12.59 -8.26
CA LYS A 97 6.21 -12.69 -7.61
C LYS A 97 6.32 -11.74 -6.42
N ALA A 98 5.74 -10.55 -6.52
CA ALA A 98 5.65 -9.56 -5.46
C ALA A 98 4.83 -10.08 -4.27
N ARG A 99 3.66 -10.69 -4.51
CA ARG A 99 2.84 -11.31 -3.45
C ARG A 99 3.61 -12.41 -2.71
N LYS A 100 4.31 -13.29 -3.44
CA LYS A 100 5.16 -14.33 -2.84
C LYS A 100 6.29 -13.72 -2.02
N ALA A 101 7.00 -12.71 -2.56
CA ALA A 101 8.08 -12.03 -1.85
C ALA A 101 7.61 -11.35 -0.55
N PHE A 102 6.45 -10.68 -0.58
CA PHE A 102 5.82 -10.08 0.59
C PHE A 102 5.55 -11.12 1.69
N LEU A 103 4.87 -12.22 1.36
CA LEU A 103 4.54 -13.28 2.32
C LEU A 103 5.77 -13.97 2.92
N VAL A 104 6.83 -14.18 2.12
CA VAL A 104 8.10 -14.76 2.62
C VAL A 104 8.80 -13.80 3.57
N LEU A 105 8.85 -12.51 3.26
CA LEU A 105 9.50 -11.50 4.11
C LEU A 105 8.71 -11.22 5.39
N LEU A 106 7.37 -11.17 5.31
CA LEU A 106 6.46 -11.04 6.45
C LEU A 106 6.58 -12.24 7.40
N SER A 107 6.62 -13.46 6.85
CA SER A 107 6.83 -14.69 7.64
C SER A 107 8.19 -14.70 8.33
N GLN A 108 9.27 -14.31 7.62
CA GLN A 108 10.60 -14.20 8.21
C GLN A 108 10.64 -13.18 9.36
N ALA A 109 10.00 -12.02 9.19
CA ALA A 109 9.92 -11.00 10.24
C ALA A 109 9.22 -11.53 11.50
N LEU A 110 8.10 -12.24 11.34
CA LEU A 110 7.37 -12.87 12.43
C LEU A 110 8.18 -13.98 13.13
N GLU A 111 8.80 -14.91 12.38
CA GLU A 111 9.68 -15.97 12.92
C GLU A 111 10.88 -15.40 13.72
N ASP A 112 11.31 -14.19 13.37
CA ASP A 112 12.40 -13.46 14.02
C ASP A 112 12.00 -12.74 15.31
N TYR A 113 10.70 -12.52 15.52
CA TYR A 113 10.11 -11.75 16.64
C TYR A 113 9.36 -12.63 17.66
N ASP A 114 8.79 -13.75 17.23
CA ASP A 114 8.17 -14.78 18.09
C ASP A 114 9.14 -15.26 19.20
N LYS A 115 10.44 -15.19 18.94
CA LYS A 115 11.52 -15.53 19.89
C LYS A 115 11.78 -14.47 20.98
N ALA A 116 11.04 -13.35 20.99
CA ALA A 116 11.34 -12.16 21.82
C ALA A 116 10.09 -11.43 22.37
N LEU A 117 9.05 -12.19 22.73
CA LEU A 117 7.69 -11.72 23.07
C LEU A 117 7.62 -10.52 24.05
N ASP A 118 8.44 -10.48 25.09
CA ASP A 118 8.29 -9.55 26.23
C ASP A 118 8.64 -8.07 25.94
N THR A 119 9.09 -7.74 24.73
CA THR A 119 9.69 -6.42 24.41
C THR A 119 9.14 -5.72 23.17
N ASN A 120 8.25 -6.37 22.43
CA ASN A 120 7.68 -5.87 21.17
C ASN A 120 6.14 -5.84 21.24
N ILE A 121 5.48 -5.48 20.14
CA ILE A 121 4.02 -5.30 20.09
C ILE A 121 3.21 -6.57 20.39
N LEU A 122 3.81 -7.77 20.31
CA LEU A 122 3.18 -9.05 20.67
C LEU A 122 2.86 -9.18 22.16
N SER A 123 3.48 -8.36 23.02
CA SER A 123 3.12 -8.29 24.45
C SER A 123 1.65 -7.93 24.66
N ILE A 124 1.06 -7.16 23.74
CA ILE A 124 -0.35 -6.78 23.71
C ILE A 124 -1.17 -7.92 23.08
N ASN A 125 -1.42 -8.97 23.85
CA ASN A 125 -2.07 -10.20 23.36
C ASN A 125 -3.50 -10.01 22.83
N ARG A 126 -4.21 -8.99 23.33
CA ARG A 126 -5.55 -8.58 22.88
C ARG A 126 -5.55 -7.07 22.72
N PHE A 127 -6.27 -6.56 21.73
CA PHE A 127 -6.35 -5.13 21.50
C PHE A 127 -6.97 -4.40 22.70
N ASP A 128 -6.19 -3.53 23.34
CA ASP A 128 -6.67 -2.47 24.22
C ASP A 128 -6.01 -1.15 23.79
N LYS A 129 -6.82 -0.12 23.55
CA LYS A 129 -6.33 1.18 23.05
C LYS A 129 -5.38 1.84 24.05
N ASN A 130 -5.63 1.71 25.35
CA ASN A 130 -4.79 2.34 26.37
C ASN A 130 -3.45 1.61 26.55
N GLU A 131 -3.41 0.29 26.32
CA GLU A 131 -2.19 -0.50 26.28
C GLU A 131 -1.34 -0.17 25.05
N LEU A 132 -1.97 -0.06 23.87
CA LEU A 132 -1.29 0.37 22.65
C LEU A 132 -0.68 1.78 22.80
N VAL A 133 -1.45 2.75 23.29
CA VAL A 133 -0.94 4.12 23.54
C VAL A 133 0.22 4.11 24.55
N ARG A 134 0.13 3.33 25.64
CA ARG A 134 1.24 3.18 26.60
C ARG A 134 2.47 2.54 25.98
N PHE A 135 2.31 1.52 25.12
CA PHE A 135 3.40 0.86 24.43
C PHE A 135 4.14 1.82 23.48
N LEU A 136 3.41 2.60 22.68
CA LEU A 136 3.97 3.59 21.77
C LEU A 136 4.64 4.74 22.53
N GLN A 137 4.05 5.24 23.62
CA GLN A 137 4.69 6.24 24.49
C GLN A 137 6.00 5.70 25.10
N ASN A 138 6.02 4.45 25.59
CA ASN A 138 7.25 3.82 26.12
C ASN A 138 8.35 3.68 25.04
N HIS A 139 7.97 3.49 23.77
CA HIS A 139 8.93 3.51 22.65
C HIS A 139 9.48 4.93 22.44
N GLN A 140 8.60 5.94 22.34
CA GLN A 140 8.99 7.35 22.17
C GLN A 140 9.87 7.86 23.32
N ASP A 141 9.55 7.52 24.57
CA ASP A 141 10.33 7.88 25.76
C ASP A 141 11.73 7.26 25.73
N ARG A 142 11.87 6.03 25.19
CA ARG A 142 13.16 5.37 25.01
C ARG A 142 14.01 6.09 23.95
N VAL A 143 13.42 6.42 22.81
CA VAL A 143 14.10 7.11 21.70
C VAL A 143 14.51 8.53 22.09
N THR A 144 13.62 9.30 22.72
CA THR A 144 13.93 10.64 23.22
C THR A 144 14.96 10.63 24.36
N SER A 145 14.95 9.61 25.22
CA SER A 145 16.00 9.39 26.22
C SER A 145 17.36 9.11 25.59
N GLN A 146 17.41 8.28 24.54
CA GLN A 146 18.65 8.04 23.77
C GLN A 146 19.14 9.32 23.10
N TYR A 147 18.24 10.13 22.53
CA TYR A 147 18.59 11.42 21.93
C TYR A 147 19.11 12.42 22.97
N HIS A 148 18.51 12.49 24.15
CA HIS A 148 19.02 13.31 25.26
C HIS A 148 20.42 12.86 25.70
N GLN A 149 20.67 11.55 25.84
CA GLN A 149 22.01 11.03 26.13
C GLN A 149 23.02 11.41 25.03
N TYR A 150 22.63 11.32 23.76
CA TYR A 150 23.42 11.77 22.62
C TYR A 150 23.73 13.28 22.71
N VAL A 151 22.72 14.13 22.93
CA VAL A 151 22.91 15.59 23.10
C VAL A 151 23.87 15.90 24.25
N ASN A 152 23.80 15.18 25.38
CA ASN A 152 24.71 15.37 26.51
C ASN A 152 26.16 14.99 26.19
N ARG A 153 26.39 13.91 25.42
CA ARG A 153 27.73 13.56 24.90
C ARG A 153 28.27 14.65 23.97
N ARG A 154 27.42 15.18 23.07
CA ARG A 154 27.78 16.25 22.13
C ARG A 154 28.08 17.58 22.82
N GLN A 155 27.30 17.96 23.84
CA GLN A 155 27.55 19.15 24.68
C GLN A 155 28.85 19.04 25.48
N SER A 156 29.24 17.81 25.85
CA SER A 156 30.50 17.52 26.55
C SER A 156 31.72 17.44 25.61
N GLY A 157 31.57 17.88 24.35
CA GLY A 157 32.65 17.90 23.34
C GLY A 157 32.83 16.59 22.56
N GLY A 158 31.90 15.63 22.67
CA GLY A 158 31.92 14.40 21.89
C GLY A 158 31.77 14.65 20.37
N PRO A 159 32.38 13.79 19.52
CA PRO A 159 32.31 13.92 18.06
C PRO A 159 30.89 13.68 17.53
N ARG A 160 30.69 13.89 16.22
CA ARG A 160 29.47 13.47 15.53
C ARG A 160 29.36 11.94 15.57
N GLU A 161 28.14 11.41 15.65
CA GLU A 161 27.88 9.98 15.81
C GLU A 161 27.38 9.30 14.52
N LEU A 162 26.73 10.02 13.59
CA LEU A 162 26.37 9.46 12.28
C LEU A 162 27.50 9.58 11.25
N PHE A 163 28.08 10.78 11.10
CA PHE A 163 29.10 11.04 10.08
C PHE A 163 30.11 12.11 10.51
N GLN A 164 31.38 11.91 10.16
CA GLN A 164 32.46 12.79 10.62
C GLN A 164 32.59 14.08 9.79
N ASP A 165 32.31 14.04 8.49
CA ASP A 165 32.46 15.16 7.56
C ASP A 165 31.41 15.13 6.44
N GLN A 166 31.49 16.09 5.52
CA GLN A 166 30.54 16.25 4.40
C GLN A 166 30.59 15.08 3.40
N GLN A 167 31.75 14.43 3.22
CA GLN A 167 31.88 13.28 2.33
C GLN A 167 31.21 12.05 2.95
N ALA A 168 31.51 11.77 4.23
CA ALA A 168 30.86 10.70 4.99
C ALA A 168 29.33 10.90 5.08
N ALA A 169 28.86 12.14 5.22
CA ALA A 169 27.44 12.46 5.19
C ALA A 169 26.81 12.19 3.81
N GLY A 170 27.50 12.58 2.72
CA GLY A 170 27.05 12.28 1.36
C GLY A 170 27.00 10.78 1.06
N ASP A 171 27.98 10.00 1.55
CA ASP A 171 27.99 8.55 1.40
C ASP A 171 26.88 7.88 2.23
N TRP A 172 26.62 8.32 3.46
CA TRP A 172 25.46 7.87 4.26
C TRP A 172 24.12 8.20 3.57
N LEU A 173 23.99 9.41 3.00
CA LEU A 173 22.80 9.80 2.23
C LEU A 173 22.60 8.91 0.98
N ARG A 174 23.67 8.52 0.27
CA ARG A 174 23.60 7.53 -0.82
C ARG A 174 23.18 6.15 -0.32
N GLU A 175 23.65 5.72 0.85
CA GLU A 175 23.26 4.42 1.43
C GLU A 175 21.77 4.36 1.76
N ILE A 176 21.20 5.37 2.41
CA ILE A 176 19.76 5.35 2.75
C ILE A 176 18.84 5.63 1.54
N ALA A 177 19.39 6.14 0.43
CA ALA A 177 18.62 6.72 -0.66
C ALA A 177 17.50 5.83 -1.24
N PRO A 178 17.66 4.51 -1.48
CA PRO A 178 16.58 3.71 -2.05
C PRO A 178 15.30 3.75 -1.22
N LEU A 179 15.43 3.78 0.11
CA LEU A 179 14.30 3.85 1.04
C LEU A 179 13.65 5.23 1.01
N LYS A 180 14.45 6.31 1.03
CA LYS A 180 13.94 7.68 1.06
C LYS A 180 13.41 8.19 -0.29
N LEU A 181 13.74 7.51 -1.39
CA LEU A 181 13.22 7.78 -2.73
C LEU A 181 11.84 7.12 -3.00
N VAL A 182 11.29 6.35 -2.06
CA VAL A 182 9.94 5.76 -2.15
C VAL A 182 9.05 6.13 -0.95
N ASP A 183 9.34 7.26 -0.30
CA ASP A 183 8.57 7.76 0.84
C ASP A 183 7.09 7.93 0.52
N GLY A 184 6.22 7.45 1.42
CA GLY A 184 4.77 7.28 1.23
C GLY A 184 4.35 5.96 0.55
N ALA A 185 5.23 5.18 -0.07
CA ALA A 185 4.81 4.04 -0.91
C ALA A 185 4.07 2.92 -0.15
N TRP A 186 4.28 2.78 1.16
CA TRP A 186 3.54 1.83 2.01
C TRP A 186 2.04 2.15 2.13
N LEU A 187 1.57 3.27 1.57
CA LEU A 187 0.16 3.65 1.46
C LEU A 187 -0.29 3.88 0.00
N GLY A 188 0.60 3.82 -0.98
CA GLY A 188 0.35 4.31 -2.35
C GLY A 188 -0.77 3.60 -3.12
N HIS A 189 -1.17 2.41 -2.70
CA HIS A 189 -2.29 1.64 -3.25
C HIS A 189 -3.61 1.76 -2.45
N LEU A 190 -3.67 2.54 -1.36
CA LEU A 190 -4.90 2.78 -0.59
C LEU A 190 -5.91 3.71 -1.29
N ASN A 191 -7.05 3.92 -0.64
CA ASN A 191 -8.14 4.86 -1.01
C ASN A 191 -8.85 4.56 -2.34
N LYS A 192 -8.67 3.34 -2.89
CA LYS A 192 -9.34 2.89 -4.12
C LYS A 192 -10.85 2.87 -3.97
N ILE A 193 -11.58 3.26 -5.01
CA ILE A 193 -13.05 3.17 -5.06
C ILE A 193 -13.58 1.74 -4.91
N THR A 194 -12.75 0.74 -5.20
CA THR A 194 -13.06 -0.68 -5.03
C THR A 194 -13.08 -1.14 -3.57
N MET A 195 -12.58 -0.33 -2.62
CA MET A 195 -12.60 -0.68 -1.20
C MET A 195 -14.02 -0.56 -0.61
N PRO A 196 -14.38 -1.36 0.42
CA PRO A 196 -15.69 -1.26 1.07
C PRO A 196 -16.02 0.16 1.53
N PHE A 197 -17.21 0.64 1.18
CA PHE A 197 -17.65 2.00 1.50
C PHE A 197 -17.71 2.27 3.01
N ALA A 198 -18.00 1.22 3.81
CA ALA A 198 -17.97 1.28 5.27
C ALA A 198 -16.58 1.59 5.87
N LEU A 199 -15.50 1.29 5.14
CA LEU A 199 -14.12 1.54 5.57
C LEU A 199 -13.58 2.91 5.11
N ARG A 200 -14.34 3.66 4.29
CA ARG A 200 -13.87 4.92 3.66
C ARG A 200 -13.35 5.94 4.67
N GLN A 201 -13.99 6.10 5.83
CA GLN A 201 -13.54 7.06 6.85
C GLN A 201 -12.18 6.68 7.45
N ILE A 202 -11.97 5.39 7.75
CA ILE A 202 -10.70 4.86 8.29
C ILE A 202 -9.60 5.00 7.23
N VAL A 203 -9.89 4.54 6.01
CA VAL A 203 -8.96 4.61 4.87
C VAL A 203 -8.61 6.07 4.52
N ARG A 204 -9.57 7.00 4.60
CA ARG A 204 -9.34 8.44 4.39
C ARG A 204 -8.34 8.99 5.41
N GLN A 205 -8.46 8.65 6.70
CA GLN A 205 -7.51 9.12 7.71
C GLN A 205 -6.08 8.61 7.42
N THR A 206 -5.93 7.32 7.14
CA THR A 206 -4.61 6.77 6.80
C THR A 206 -4.07 7.36 5.48
N TRP A 207 -4.94 7.61 4.50
CA TRP A 207 -4.54 8.22 3.22
C TRP A 207 -4.25 9.73 3.33
N GLN A 208 -4.65 10.40 4.42
CA GLN A 208 -4.21 11.77 4.70
C GLN A 208 -2.69 11.80 4.87
N VAL A 209 -2.14 10.93 5.72
CA VAL A 209 -0.68 10.73 5.92
C VAL A 209 0.01 10.56 4.56
N PHE A 210 -0.49 9.66 3.72
CA PHE A 210 0.05 9.46 2.37
C PHE A 210 0.09 10.75 1.54
N THR A 211 -0.99 11.54 1.55
CA THR A 211 -0.98 12.79 0.79
C THR A 211 -0.05 13.84 1.38
N GLU A 212 0.16 13.85 2.70
CA GLU A 212 1.13 14.73 3.38
C GLU A 212 2.57 14.36 3.01
N GLU A 213 2.91 13.07 2.86
CA GLU A 213 4.20 12.61 2.30
C GLU A 213 4.46 13.12 0.86
N LEU A 214 3.38 13.27 0.08
CA LEU A 214 3.41 13.89 -1.25
C LEU A 214 3.30 15.43 -1.20
N GLY A 215 3.54 16.04 -0.02
CA GLY A 215 3.48 17.48 0.22
C GLY A 215 2.08 18.09 0.10
N ASN A 216 1.02 17.27 0.21
CA ASN A 216 -0.36 17.56 -0.22
C ASN A 216 -0.45 18.06 -1.68
N GLY A 217 0.51 17.69 -2.53
CA GLY A 217 0.61 18.22 -3.88
C GLY A 217 1.19 19.65 -3.93
N ASN A 218 1.90 20.09 -2.91
CA ASN A 218 2.88 21.17 -3.01
C ASN A 218 4.27 20.57 -3.28
N ARG A 219 4.82 20.87 -4.46
CA ARG A 219 6.08 20.32 -4.95
C ARG A 219 7.28 20.64 -4.05
N ASP A 220 7.29 21.80 -3.40
CA ASP A 220 8.37 22.22 -2.50
C ASP A 220 8.28 21.55 -1.12
N GLN A 221 7.17 20.86 -0.84
CA GLN A 221 6.90 20.11 0.40
C GLN A 221 6.85 18.59 0.17
N HIS A 222 7.04 18.11 -1.06
CA HIS A 222 6.99 16.68 -1.40
C HIS A 222 8.27 15.96 -0.93
N HIS A 223 8.14 14.95 -0.06
CA HIS A 223 9.28 14.39 0.70
C HIS A 223 10.38 13.81 -0.21
N VAL A 224 10.00 12.97 -1.17
CA VAL A 224 10.93 12.44 -2.21
C VAL A 224 11.67 13.56 -2.95
N LYS A 225 10.98 14.66 -3.30
CA LYS A 225 11.58 15.79 -4.03
C LYS A 225 12.60 16.56 -3.18
N ILE A 226 12.30 16.77 -1.89
CA ILE A 226 13.22 17.39 -0.93
C ILE A 226 14.48 16.51 -0.78
N PHE A 227 14.31 15.19 -0.72
CA PHE A 227 15.42 14.25 -0.62
C PHE A 227 16.25 14.17 -1.91
N GLU A 228 15.61 14.16 -3.09
CA GLU A 228 16.31 14.28 -4.39
C GLU A 228 17.17 15.55 -4.46
N ASP A 229 16.65 16.70 -4.03
CA ASP A 229 17.40 17.97 -4.04
C ASP A 229 18.62 17.93 -3.11
N LEU A 230 18.51 17.26 -1.96
CA LEU A 230 19.63 17.01 -1.05
C LEU A 230 20.70 16.11 -1.71
N LEU A 231 20.31 15.04 -2.39
CA LEU A 231 21.24 14.19 -3.15
C LEU A 231 21.92 14.96 -4.31
N ARG A 232 21.19 15.83 -5.01
CA ARG A 232 21.68 16.61 -6.15
C ARG A 232 22.79 17.60 -5.80
N VAL A 233 23.04 17.88 -4.52
CA VAL A 233 24.22 18.62 -4.05
C VAL A 233 25.52 17.93 -4.48
N PHE A 234 25.55 16.59 -4.51
CA PHE A 234 26.74 15.80 -4.86
C PHE A 234 26.52 14.83 -6.05
N GLU A 235 25.29 14.43 -6.38
CA GLU A 235 24.93 13.72 -7.63
C GLU A 235 24.03 14.62 -8.50
N ARG A 236 24.60 15.64 -9.15
CA ARG A 236 23.81 16.64 -9.92
C ARG A 236 22.90 16.01 -10.99
N ASP A 237 23.37 14.93 -11.61
CA ASP A 237 22.69 14.20 -12.67
C ASP A 237 21.99 12.92 -12.17
N LEU A 238 21.58 12.90 -10.89
CA LEU A 238 20.72 11.86 -10.31
C LEU A 238 19.47 11.66 -11.20
N PRO A 239 19.18 10.44 -11.67
CA PRO A 239 18.02 10.14 -12.49
C PRO A 239 16.77 10.02 -11.60
N SER A 240 15.58 10.03 -12.20
CA SER A 240 14.35 9.77 -11.43
C SER A 240 14.38 8.35 -10.83
N PRO A 241 13.91 8.16 -9.58
CA PRO A 241 13.90 6.86 -8.91
C PRO A 241 13.03 5.80 -9.59
N THR A 242 12.15 6.21 -10.52
CA THR A 242 11.30 5.29 -11.29
C THR A 242 11.95 4.84 -12.59
N THR A 243 13.15 5.32 -12.93
CA THR A 243 13.85 4.96 -14.18
C THR A 243 14.94 3.93 -13.93
N MET A 244 15.15 2.99 -14.86
CA MET A 244 16.19 1.95 -14.78
C MET A 244 17.59 2.53 -14.52
N ALA A 245 17.83 3.77 -14.94
CA ALA A 245 19.08 4.48 -14.71
C ALA A 245 19.47 4.57 -13.23
N ILE A 246 18.52 4.67 -12.28
CA ILE A 246 18.81 4.79 -10.84
C ILE A 246 19.61 3.59 -10.29
N LEU A 247 19.47 2.42 -10.90
CA LEU A 247 20.17 1.19 -10.48
C LEU A 247 21.65 1.16 -10.88
N HIS A 248 22.12 2.11 -11.71
CA HIS A 248 23.47 2.08 -12.26
C HIS A 248 24.52 2.24 -11.14
N PRO A 249 25.53 1.33 -11.01
CA PRO A 249 26.46 1.33 -9.88
C PRO A 249 27.24 2.62 -9.62
N ARG A 250 27.34 3.53 -10.60
CA ARG A 250 28.04 4.83 -10.42
C ARG A 250 27.51 5.67 -9.27
N TYR A 251 26.20 5.64 -9.02
CA TYR A 251 25.55 6.47 -8.00
C TYR A 251 25.76 5.91 -6.57
N ARG A 252 26.26 4.67 -6.46
CA ARG A 252 26.55 3.98 -5.18
C ARG A 252 25.37 3.97 -4.20
N LEU A 253 24.14 3.91 -4.73
CA LEU A 253 22.93 3.96 -3.91
C LEU A 253 22.68 2.62 -3.25
N GLY A 254 22.38 2.67 -1.94
CA GLY A 254 21.90 1.54 -1.18
C GLY A 254 22.93 0.46 -0.85
N ASN A 255 22.74 -0.11 0.34
CA ASN A 255 23.23 -1.43 0.70
C ASN A 255 22.03 -2.41 0.78
N LEU A 256 22.27 -3.68 1.10
CA LEU A 256 21.22 -4.72 1.16
C LEU A 256 20.04 -4.32 2.08
N LYS A 257 20.31 -3.66 3.21
CA LYS A 257 19.28 -3.19 4.15
C LYS A 257 18.31 -2.21 3.47
N TYR A 258 18.84 -1.17 2.84
CA TYR A 258 17.99 -0.10 2.31
C TYR A 258 17.27 -0.48 1.01
N TRP A 259 17.88 -1.32 0.16
CA TRP A 259 17.18 -1.88 -1.00
C TRP A 259 16.03 -2.82 -0.57
N ARG A 260 16.23 -3.66 0.45
CA ARG A 260 15.15 -4.50 0.99
C ARG A 260 14.05 -3.68 1.65
N ALA A 261 14.40 -2.68 2.45
CA ALA A 261 13.44 -1.80 3.12
C ALA A 261 12.58 -1.01 2.10
N ALA A 262 13.18 -0.50 1.03
CA ALA A 262 12.47 0.17 -0.05
C ALA A 262 11.48 -0.77 -0.76
N VAL A 263 11.91 -2.01 -1.07
CA VAL A 263 11.02 -3.04 -1.62
C VAL A 263 9.90 -3.39 -0.63
N ALA A 264 10.16 -3.45 0.68
CA ALA A 264 9.14 -3.75 1.68
C ALA A 264 8.01 -2.71 1.70
N GLN A 265 8.34 -1.41 1.59
CA GLN A 265 7.34 -0.34 1.46
C GLN A 265 6.53 -0.47 0.17
N LEU A 266 7.18 -0.74 -0.97
CA LEU A 266 6.51 -0.96 -2.26
C LEU A 266 5.63 -2.23 -2.28
N LEU A 267 5.91 -3.22 -1.42
CA LEU A 267 5.18 -4.48 -1.36
C LEU A 267 3.95 -4.44 -0.45
N VAL A 268 4.03 -3.80 0.72
CA VAL A 268 2.99 -3.93 1.76
C VAL A 268 1.63 -3.38 1.32
N SER A 269 1.61 -2.29 0.53
CA SER A 269 0.37 -1.68 0.05
C SER A 269 -0.25 -2.40 -1.15
N LEU A 270 0.51 -3.20 -1.89
CA LEU A 270 0.17 -3.67 -3.25
C LEU A 270 -1.15 -4.47 -3.36
N PHE A 271 -1.60 -5.11 -2.27
CA PHE A 271 -2.88 -5.84 -2.22
C PHE A 271 -3.74 -5.33 -1.05
N PRO A 272 -4.31 -4.11 -1.14
CA PRO A 272 -4.95 -3.45 -0.01
C PRO A 272 -6.27 -4.11 0.40
N HIS A 273 -6.94 -4.81 -0.53
CA HIS A 273 -8.11 -5.63 -0.24
C HIS A 273 -7.78 -6.81 0.68
N ASP A 274 -6.59 -7.39 0.52
CA ASP A 274 -6.19 -8.60 1.23
C ASP A 274 -5.41 -8.27 2.51
N PHE A 275 -4.69 -7.14 2.57
CA PHE A 275 -3.72 -6.81 3.62
C PHE A 275 -3.91 -5.43 4.29
N LEU A 276 -5.14 -4.88 4.32
CA LEU A 276 -5.42 -3.60 5.00
C LEU A 276 -4.90 -3.53 6.46
N PRO A 277 -5.12 -4.53 7.35
CA PRO A 277 -4.62 -4.45 8.72
C PRO A 277 -3.08 -4.42 8.78
N GLU A 278 -2.39 -5.18 7.91
CA GLU A 278 -0.93 -5.16 7.81
C GLU A 278 -0.43 -3.78 7.35
N ILE A 279 -1.12 -3.13 6.42
CA ILE A 279 -0.81 -1.75 5.99
C ILE A 279 -0.97 -0.77 7.16
N LEU A 280 -2.07 -0.86 7.92
CA LEU A 280 -2.31 -0.01 9.10
C LEU A 280 -1.23 -0.22 10.18
N GLY A 281 -0.84 -1.47 10.43
CA GLY A 281 0.23 -1.81 11.37
C GLY A 281 1.61 -1.32 10.91
N PHE A 282 1.93 -1.49 9.62
CA PHE A 282 3.18 -1.02 9.03
C PHE A 282 3.30 0.50 9.14
N ASN A 283 2.20 1.21 8.83
CA ASN A 283 2.09 2.66 8.98
C ASN A 283 2.35 3.09 10.43
N MET A 284 1.65 2.48 11.39
CA MET A 284 1.79 2.82 12.82
C MET A 284 3.23 2.67 13.36
N HIS A 285 4.00 1.69 12.89
CA HIS A 285 5.44 1.64 13.19
C HIS A 285 6.24 2.67 12.38
N PHE A 286 5.96 2.84 11.08
CA PHE A 286 6.79 3.68 10.22
C PHE A 286 6.77 5.15 10.63
N GLU A 287 5.61 5.66 11.04
CA GLU A 287 5.43 7.00 11.63
C GLU A 287 6.01 7.15 13.05
N SER A 288 6.70 6.14 13.60
CA SER A 288 7.32 6.26 14.93
C SER A 288 8.69 6.95 14.85
N LEU A 289 8.85 8.03 15.60
CA LEU A 289 10.08 8.84 15.67
C LEU A 289 11.34 7.98 15.90
N GLN A 290 12.35 8.14 15.04
CA GLN A 290 13.62 7.40 15.09
C GLN A 290 14.80 8.27 15.55
N LEU A 291 15.79 7.64 16.21
CA LEU A 291 16.96 8.32 16.76
C LEU A 291 17.87 8.91 15.67
N ASP A 292 18.09 8.16 14.60
CA ASP A 292 18.94 8.56 13.48
C ASP A 292 18.33 9.72 12.68
N THR A 293 17.00 9.81 12.55
CA THR A 293 16.31 10.99 12.02
C THR A 293 16.65 12.25 12.83
N MET A 294 16.56 12.20 14.17
CA MET A 294 16.93 13.35 15.02
C MET A 294 18.43 13.67 14.99
N GLN A 295 19.29 12.65 14.93
CA GLN A 295 20.74 12.85 14.79
C GLN A 295 21.08 13.47 13.43
N ALA A 296 20.48 13.02 12.32
CA ALA A 296 20.70 13.56 10.98
C ALA A 296 20.22 15.02 10.87
N ALA A 297 19.05 15.31 11.45
CA ALA A 297 18.52 16.67 11.55
C ALA A 297 19.49 17.62 12.28
N LYS A 298 20.24 17.10 13.26
CA LYS A 298 21.26 17.86 14.01
C LYS A 298 22.62 17.94 13.30
N GLU A 299 23.10 16.86 12.70
CA GLU A 299 24.49 16.76 12.22
C GLU A 299 24.70 17.27 10.79
N LEU A 300 23.69 17.17 9.90
CA LEU A 300 23.80 17.63 8.52
C LEU A 300 24.16 19.13 8.38
N PRO A 301 23.57 20.07 9.16
CA PRO A 301 23.93 21.49 9.08
C PRO A 301 25.38 21.74 9.53
N GLU A 302 25.90 20.94 10.46
CA GLU A 302 27.28 21.05 10.95
C GLU A 302 28.34 20.57 9.94
N VAL A 303 27.92 19.91 8.85
CA VAL A 303 28.76 19.55 7.68
C VAL A 303 28.36 20.32 6.42
N GLY A 304 27.50 21.34 6.53
CA GLY A 304 27.09 22.20 5.42
C GLY A 304 26.10 21.55 4.45
N LEU A 305 25.28 20.61 4.92
CA LEU A 305 24.20 19.97 4.16
C LEU A 305 22.82 20.36 4.73
N ASN A 306 21.79 20.35 3.88
CA ASN A 306 20.43 20.69 4.30
C ASN A 306 19.80 19.51 5.08
N ALA A 307 19.31 19.80 6.29
CA ALA A 307 18.65 18.84 7.17
C ALA A 307 17.13 18.73 6.95
N TYR A 308 16.52 19.56 6.11
CA TYR A 308 15.07 19.79 6.11
C TYR A 308 14.23 18.51 5.98
N TYR A 309 14.63 17.57 5.12
CA TYR A 309 14.00 16.24 4.99
C TYR A 309 13.89 15.48 6.32
N PHE A 310 14.90 15.55 7.19
CA PHE A 310 14.85 14.88 8.49
C PHE A 310 14.14 15.72 9.54
N LEU A 311 14.30 17.05 9.46
CA LEU A 311 13.70 17.99 10.41
C LEU A 311 12.16 17.97 10.35
N LEU A 312 11.56 17.82 9.17
CA LEU A 312 10.10 17.74 9.02
C LEU A 312 9.53 16.52 9.76
N HIS A 313 10.15 15.34 9.60
CA HIS A 313 9.73 14.11 10.28
C HIS A 313 9.85 14.19 11.81
N VAL A 314 10.84 14.91 12.35
CA VAL A 314 10.91 15.17 13.81
C VAL A 314 9.68 15.95 14.33
N SER A 315 8.98 16.68 13.46
CA SER A 315 7.79 17.48 13.83
C SER A 315 6.45 16.86 13.43
N ILE A 316 6.29 16.35 12.21
CA ILE A 316 4.99 15.85 11.72
C ILE A 316 4.68 14.43 12.25
N ASP A 317 5.70 13.61 12.52
CA ASP A 317 5.56 12.24 13.03
C ASP A 317 5.27 12.19 14.56
N ASN A 318 4.70 13.25 15.14
CA ASN A 318 4.54 13.37 16.60
C ASN A 318 3.36 12.54 17.16
N GLY A 319 3.55 11.92 18.33
CA GLY A 319 2.53 11.08 18.98
C GLY A 319 1.32 11.80 19.59
N HIS A 320 1.16 13.12 19.42
CA HIS A 320 0.03 13.88 20.00
C HIS A 320 -1.05 14.21 18.97
N SER A 321 -0.65 14.87 17.87
CA SER A 321 -1.55 15.24 16.77
C SER A 321 -0.94 14.96 15.39
N GLY A 322 0.26 14.37 15.37
CA GLY A 322 1.03 14.00 14.20
C GLY A 322 0.55 12.73 13.49
N HIS A 323 1.28 12.32 12.46
CA HIS A 323 1.03 11.08 11.73
C HIS A 323 0.99 9.83 12.64
N ALA A 324 1.86 9.76 13.66
CA ALA A 324 1.85 8.68 14.65
C ALA A 324 0.52 8.57 15.42
N ALA A 325 -0.07 9.72 15.78
CA ALA A 325 -1.38 9.77 16.44
C ALA A 325 -2.50 9.36 15.46
N MET A 326 -2.47 9.84 14.21
CA MET A 326 -3.43 9.49 13.16
C MET A 326 -3.39 7.99 12.83
N ALA A 327 -2.20 7.40 12.73
CA ALA A 327 -2.00 5.98 12.49
C ALA A 327 -2.55 5.11 13.64
N THR A 328 -2.28 5.53 14.88
CA THR A 328 -2.80 4.85 16.09
C THR A 328 -4.33 4.90 16.15
N GLU A 329 -4.95 6.04 15.81
CA GLU A 329 -6.40 6.14 15.77
C GLU A 329 -7.01 5.35 14.60
N SER A 330 -6.39 5.34 13.42
CA SER A 330 -6.83 4.53 12.29
C SER A 330 -6.88 3.04 12.63
N VAL A 331 -5.86 2.53 13.35
CA VAL A 331 -5.85 1.17 13.92
C VAL A 331 -7.00 0.98 14.91
N ALA A 332 -7.19 1.91 15.85
CA ALA A 332 -8.21 1.80 16.90
C ALA A 332 -9.65 1.88 16.37
N ASP A 333 -9.89 2.66 15.30
CA ASP A 333 -11.18 2.73 14.61
C ASP A 333 -11.40 1.49 13.74
N TYR A 334 -10.36 0.95 13.09
CA TYR A 334 -10.45 -0.29 12.31
C TYR A 334 -10.80 -1.51 13.18
N ILE A 335 -10.08 -1.75 14.27
CA ILE A 335 -10.36 -2.90 15.15
C ILE A 335 -11.76 -2.81 15.76
N ARG A 336 -12.20 -1.60 16.15
CA ARG A 336 -13.57 -1.37 16.64
C ARG A 336 -14.62 -1.66 15.57
N HIS A 337 -14.41 -1.18 14.34
CA HIS A 337 -15.30 -1.45 13.22
C HIS A 337 -15.47 -2.96 12.97
N ILE A 338 -14.38 -3.73 12.98
CA ILE A 338 -14.42 -5.19 12.80
C ILE A 338 -15.12 -5.86 13.99
N ALA A 339 -14.90 -5.40 15.23
CA ALA A 339 -15.63 -5.91 16.40
C ALA A 339 -17.15 -5.67 16.30
N ASP A 340 -17.56 -4.47 15.87
CA ASP A 340 -18.97 -4.08 15.73
C ASP A 340 -19.68 -4.79 14.56
N THR A 341 -18.97 -5.09 13.46
CA THR A 341 -19.58 -5.62 12.22
C THR A 341 -19.38 -7.13 12.01
N GLU A 342 -18.27 -7.70 12.48
CA GLU A 342 -17.90 -9.10 12.29
C GLU A 342 -17.71 -9.88 13.60
N GLY A 343 -17.53 -9.18 14.72
CA GLY A 343 -17.43 -9.74 16.07
C GLY A 343 -15.99 -9.94 16.58
N GLU A 344 -15.88 -10.14 17.90
CA GLU A 344 -14.62 -10.21 18.65
C GLU A 344 -13.57 -11.18 18.07
N VAL A 345 -13.97 -12.32 17.50
CA VAL A 345 -13.01 -13.28 16.91
C VAL A 345 -12.37 -12.71 15.63
N SER A 346 -13.14 -12.00 14.80
CA SER A 346 -12.59 -11.30 13.64
C SER A 346 -11.71 -10.13 14.08
N ALA A 347 -12.09 -9.42 15.16
CA ALA A 347 -11.28 -8.33 15.71
C ALA A 347 -9.94 -8.82 16.30
N GLU A 348 -9.90 -10.00 16.94
CA GLU A 348 -8.67 -10.65 17.40
C GLU A 348 -7.73 -11.00 16.24
N VAL A 349 -8.27 -11.57 15.16
CA VAL A 349 -7.50 -11.87 13.93
C VAL A 349 -7.02 -10.57 13.27
N ALA A 350 -7.87 -9.55 13.16
CA ALA A 350 -7.50 -8.24 12.64
C ALA A 350 -6.38 -7.59 13.48
N TRP A 351 -6.40 -7.73 14.81
CA TRP A 351 -5.35 -7.23 15.69
C TRP A 351 -4.01 -7.93 15.46
N LYS A 352 -3.99 -9.27 15.38
CA LYS A 352 -2.78 -10.03 15.02
C LYS A 352 -2.20 -9.57 13.68
N ARG A 353 -3.07 -9.29 12.71
CA ARG A 353 -2.67 -8.81 11.38
C ARG A 353 -2.07 -7.39 11.42
N VAL A 354 -2.58 -6.50 12.27
CA VAL A 354 -1.93 -5.21 12.59
C VAL A 354 -0.56 -5.43 13.23
N GLN A 355 -0.43 -6.33 14.21
CA GLN A 355 0.86 -6.66 14.82
C GLN A 355 1.88 -7.19 13.79
N ALA A 356 1.44 -8.01 12.85
CA ALA A 356 2.29 -8.51 11.76
C ALA A 356 2.82 -7.39 10.85
N GLY A 357 1.97 -6.42 10.50
CA GLY A 357 2.37 -5.21 9.77
C GLY A 357 3.39 -4.36 10.52
N TYR A 358 3.15 -4.12 11.82
CA TYR A 358 4.05 -3.37 12.69
C TYR A 358 5.44 -4.03 12.76
N ILE A 359 5.48 -5.33 13.05
CA ILE A 359 6.71 -6.13 13.10
C ILE A 359 7.44 -6.12 11.76
N PHE A 360 6.72 -6.16 10.64
CA PHE A 360 7.34 -6.13 9.32
C PHE A 360 8.12 -4.83 9.06
N SER A 361 7.60 -3.70 9.53
CA SER A 361 8.26 -2.38 9.47
C SER A 361 9.44 -2.29 10.47
N GLU A 362 9.25 -2.75 11.71
CA GLU A 362 10.29 -2.77 12.75
C GLU A 362 11.49 -3.63 12.36
N TRP A 363 11.23 -4.79 11.76
CA TRP A 363 12.24 -5.75 11.32
C TRP A 363 13.16 -5.21 10.21
N GLN A 364 12.67 -4.36 9.29
CA GLN A 364 13.55 -3.70 8.30
C GLN A 364 14.57 -2.77 8.99
N SER A 365 14.12 -2.06 10.02
CA SER A 365 14.92 -1.09 10.76
C SER A 365 16.04 -1.79 11.56
N GLN A 366 15.69 -2.89 12.25
CA GLN A 366 16.61 -3.60 13.16
C GLN A 366 17.44 -4.71 12.49
N LYS A 367 16.84 -5.58 11.67
CA LYS A 367 17.49 -6.77 11.07
C LYS A 367 17.78 -6.64 9.57
N GLY A 368 17.64 -5.42 9.03
CA GLY A 368 17.84 -5.08 7.61
C GLY A 368 19.09 -5.65 6.94
N SER A 369 20.22 -5.76 7.64
CA SER A 369 21.52 -6.12 7.07
C SER A 369 21.77 -7.63 6.87
N GLN A 370 20.92 -8.50 7.42
CA GLN A 370 21.09 -9.95 7.31
C GLN A 370 20.44 -10.50 6.02
N ALA A 371 21.16 -11.33 5.26
CA ALA A 371 20.62 -11.97 4.07
C ALA A 371 19.47 -12.94 4.43
N THR A 372 18.37 -12.85 3.68
CA THR A 372 17.16 -13.67 3.90
C THR A 372 17.17 -14.98 3.11
N ASN A 373 18.05 -15.07 2.11
CA ASN A 373 18.01 -16.11 1.08
C ASN A 373 16.68 -16.13 0.31
N ILE A 374 16.05 -14.96 0.12
CA ILE A 374 14.76 -14.79 -0.59
C ILE A 374 14.71 -15.53 -1.93
N ILE A 375 15.81 -15.51 -2.69
CA ILE A 375 15.92 -16.20 -3.98
C ILE A 375 15.70 -17.71 -3.80
N ALA A 376 16.39 -18.36 -2.86
CA ALA A 376 16.23 -19.80 -2.62
C ALA A 376 14.80 -20.15 -2.12
N ARG A 377 14.18 -19.26 -1.34
CA ARG A 377 12.79 -19.42 -0.88
C ARG A 377 11.75 -19.20 -1.98
N LEU A 378 12.09 -18.39 -3.00
CA LEU A 378 11.27 -18.18 -4.19
C LEU A 378 11.56 -19.19 -5.31
N ASP A 379 12.70 -19.88 -5.28
CA ASP A 379 13.18 -20.85 -6.28
C ASP A 379 12.93 -22.32 -5.89
N ASP A 380 12.26 -22.61 -4.76
CA ASP A 380 11.80 -23.96 -4.36
C ASP A 380 10.61 -24.46 -5.25
N VAL A 381 10.75 -24.24 -6.56
CA VAL A 381 9.72 -24.23 -7.61
C VAL A 381 9.79 -25.50 -8.47
N SER A 382 10.08 -26.64 -7.84
CA SER A 382 9.68 -27.93 -8.41
C SER A 382 8.15 -28.06 -8.46
N ASP A 383 7.46 -27.39 -7.53
CA ASP A 383 6.11 -27.76 -7.13
C ASP A 383 4.99 -26.98 -7.83
N ASP A 384 5.15 -25.68 -8.15
CA ASP A 384 4.18 -24.95 -9.00
C ASP A 384 3.94 -25.71 -10.33
N ARG A 385 4.98 -26.36 -10.86
CA ARG A 385 4.93 -27.21 -12.07
C ARG A 385 4.30 -28.59 -11.83
N LEU A 386 4.24 -29.07 -10.59
CA LEU A 386 3.56 -30.30 -10.20
C LEU A 386 2.08 -30.02 -9.88
N GLU A 387 1.77 -28.97 -9.13
CA GLU A 387 0.40 -28.49 -8.88
C GLU A 387 -0.34 -28.20 -10.17
N SER A 388 0.26 -27.44 -11.10
CA SER A 388 -0.34 -27.16 -12.42
C SER A 388 -0.66 -28.44 -13.20
N LYS A 389 0.18 -29.48 -13.08
CA LYS A 389 -0.07 -30.78 -13.72
C LYS A 389 -1.18 -31.55 -13.00
N VAL A 390 -1.18 -31.59 -11.67
CA VAL A 390 -2.23 -32.24 -10.88
C VAL A 390 -3.58 -31.59 -11.15
N LEU A 391 -3.65 -30.26 -11.19
CA LEU A 391 -4.83 -29.49 -11.58
C LEU A 391 -5.28 -29.79 -13.02
N SER A 392 -4.36 -29.85 -13.98
CA SER A 392 -4.67 -30.25 -15.36
C SER A 392 -5.25 -31.68 -15.44
N ILE A 393 -4.73 -32.61 -14.65
CA ILE A 393 -5.27 -33.97 -14.52
C ILE A 393 -6.68 -33.92 -13.94
N PHE A 394 -6.90 -33.22 -12.82
CA PHE A 394 -8.23 -33.09 -12.22
C PHE A 394 -9.24 -32.45 -13.18
N SER A 395 -8.89 -31.34 -13.85
CA SER A 395 -9.72 -30.69 -14.87
C SER A 395 -10.12 -31.66 -15.99
N SER A 396 -9.19 -32.49 -16.46
CA SER A 396 -9.45 -33.50 -17.49
C SER A 396 -10.35 -34.63 -17.00
N LYS A 397 -10.18 -35.08 -15.74
CA LYS A 397 -10.98 -36.17 -15.15
C LYS A 397 -12.37 -35.73 -14.71
N ILE A 398 -12.55 -34.47 -14.30
CA ILE A 398 -13.82 -33.90 -13.86
C ILE A 398 -14.89 -34.03 -14.94
N GLN A 399 -14.53 -33.79 -16.21
CA GLN A 399 -15.43 -33.96 -17.35
C GLN A 399 -15.98 -35.40 -17.48
N ALA A 400 -15.15 -36.41 -17.18
CA ALA A 400 -15.56 -37.83 -17.20
C ALA A 400 -16.21 -38.30 -15.88
N ALA A 401 -15.93 -37.63 -14.76
CA ALA A 401 -16.39 -38.00 -13.42
C ALA A 401 -17.60 -37.18 -12.92
N HIS A 402 -18.08 -36.21 -13.70
CA HIS A 402 -19.19 -35.35 -13.33
C HIS A 402 -20.41 -36.18 -12.91
N ARG A 403 -21.03 -35.78 -11.79
CA ARG A 403 -22.16 -36.46 -11.10
C ARG A 403 -21.88 -37.84 -10.50
N LEU A 404 -20.79 -38.54 -10.84
CA LEU A 404 -20.45 -39.82 -10.20
C LEU A 404 -20.17 -39.68 -8.69
N HIS A 405 -19.82 -38.48 -8.24
CA HIS A 405 -19.54 -38.17 -6.84
C HIS A 405 -20.70 -37.53 -6.06
N CYS A 406 -21.89 -37.31 -6.66
CA CYS A 406 -23.03 -36.68 -5.97
C CYS A 406 -23.56 -37.48 -4.76
N GLY A 407 -23.37 -38.81 -4.75
CA GLY A 407 -23.69 -39.66 -3.59
C GLY A 407 -22.58 -39.71 -2.52
N SER A 408 -21.45 -39.04 -2.75
CA SER A 408 -20.29 -39.09 -1.87
C SER A 408 -20.47 -38.20 -0.65
N ARG A 409 -20.30 -38.78 0.56
CA ARG A 409 -20.28 -38.01 1.82
C ARG A 409 -18.91 -37.37 2.11
N VAL A 410 -17.96 -37.48 1.18
CA VAL A 410 -16.60 -36.95 1.32
C VAL A 410 -16.60 -35.43 1.23
N LYS A 411 -15.88 -34.79 2.16
CA LYS A 411 -15.59 -33.35 2.14
C LYS A 411 -14.08 -33.14 2.11
N ILE A 412 -13.67 -32.07 1.45
CA ILE A 412 -12.29 -31.55 1.39
C ILE A 412 -12.40 -30.09 1.87
N GLY A 413 -11.68 -29.73 2.93
CA GLY A 413 -11.91 -28.45 3.61
C GLY A 413 -13.38 -28.25 4.06
N LYS A 414 -14.04 -27.20 3.56
CA LYS A 414 -15.45 -26.86 3.88
C LYS A 414 -16.48 -27.44 2.90
N ARG A 415 -16.09 -27.74 1.65
CA ARG A 415 -16.98 -28.16 0.56
C ARG A 415 -17.00 -29.69 0.38
N SER A 416 -18.08 -30.22 -0.17
CA SER A 416 -18.20 -31.61 -0.61
C SER A 416 -17.31 -31.90 -1.82
N LEU A 417 -16.96 -33.17 -2.03
CA LEU A 417 -16.22 -33.61 -3.22
C LEU A 417 -17.00 -33.31 -4.51
N SER A 418 -18.33 -33.39 -4.48
CA SER A 418 -19.20 -33.07 -5.62
C SER A 418 -19.23 -31.59 -5.96
N GLU A 419 -19.16 -30.69 -4.97
CA GLU A 419 -19.02 -29.24 -5.22
C GLU A 419 -17.63 -28.96 -5.80
N TRP A 420 -16.56 -29.52 -5.20
CA TRP A 420 -15.20 -29.32 -5.69
C TRP A 420 -14.98 -29.75 -7.14
N LEU A 421 -15.59 -30.87 -7.53
CA LEU A 421 -15.46 -31.46 -8.87
C LEU A 421 -16.61 -31.04 -9.80
N ASP A 422 -17.20 -29.87 -9.59
CA ASP A 422 -18.13 -29.26 -10.55
C ASP A 422 -17.35 -28.69 -11.76
N PRO A 423 -17.68 -29.08 -13.01
CA PRO A 423 -16.94 -28.67 -14.21
C PRO A 423 -16.89 -27.16 -14.44
N GLU A 424 -18.00 -26.45 -14.19
CA GLU A 424 -18.08 -25.00 -14.43
C GLU A 424 -17.30 -24.25 -13.35
N ALA A 425 -17.45 -24.66 -12.08
CA ALA A 425 -16.66 -24.10 -11.00
C ALA A 425 -15.15 -24.35 -11.17
N PHE A 426 -14.74 -25.51 -11.71
CA PHE A 426 -13.33 -25.85 -11.91
C PHE A 426 -12.65 -25.13 -13.08
N LEU A 427 -13.37 -24.35 -13.89
CA LEU A 427 -12.77 -23.45 -14.88
C LEU A 427 -12.11 -22.21 -14.25
N ASP A 428 -12.53 -21.85 -13.03
CA ASP A 428 -12.02 -20.72 -12.27
C ASP A 428 -10.65 -21.05 -11.62
N GLU A 429 -9.62 -20.25 -11.90
CA GLU A 429 -8.28 -20.49 -11.36
C GLU A 429 -8.20 -20.36 -9.83
N GLU A 430 -9.02 -19.53 -9.19
CA GLU A 430 -9.10 -19.49 -7.73
C GLU A 430 -9.77 -20.73 -7.17
N TRP A 431 -10.78 -21.25 -7.88
CA TRP A 431 -11.37 -22.53 -7.51
C TRP A 431 -10.34 -23.65 -7.54
N GLN A 432 -9.48 -23.68 -8.58
CA GLN A 432 -8.36 -24.61 -8.67
C GLN A 432 -7.32 -24.39 -7.56
N ARG A 433 -6.89 -23.14 -7.30
CA ARG A 433 -5.94 -22.79 -6.22
C ARG A 433 -6.48 -23.18 -4.83
N GLU A 434 -7.73 -22.87 -4.53
CA GLU A 434 -8.34 -23.23 -3.25
C GLU A 434 -8.61 -24.73 -3.15
N PHE A 435 -8.96 -25.41 -4.26
CA PHE A 435 -9.09 -26.86 -4.31
C PHE A 435 -7.78 -27.55 -3.98
N ILE A 436 -6.68 -27.22 -4.66
CA ILE A 436 -5.39 -27.89 -4.46
C ILE A 436 -4.84 -27.62 -3.05
N ARG A 437 -5.02 -26.38 -2.53
CA ARG A 437 -4.68 -25.99 -1.16
C ARG A 437 -5.53 -26.70 -0.10
N CYS A 438 -6.84 -26.83 -0.30
CA CYS A 438 -7.70 -27.59 0.61
C CYS A 438 -7.40 -29.10 0.54
N LEU A 439 -7.05 -29.61 -0.64
CA LEU A 439 -6.75 -31.02 -0.86
C LEU A 439 -5.43 -31.42 -0.20
N SER A 440 -4.36 -30.63 -0.35
CA SER A 440 -3.03 -30.91 0.23
C SER A 440 -3.06 -31.07 1.75
N ILE A 441 -3.94 -30.33 2.45
CA ILE A 441 -4.10 -30.40 3.92
C ILE A 441 -5.22 -31.34 4.40
N SER A 442 -5.97 -31.98 3.51
CA SER A 442 -7.15 -32.79 3.88
C SER A 442 -6.80 -34.24 4.26
N GLN A 443 -6.40 -34.46 5.50
CA GLN A 443 -6.30 -35.82 6.05
C GLN A 443 -7.69 -36.49 6.16
N PRO A 444 -7.82 -37.82 5.93
CA PRO A 444 -6.77 -38.77 5.58
C PRO A 444 -6.51 -38.90 4.06
N TRP A 445 -7.10 -38.04 3.22
CA TRP A 445 -6.96 -38.11 1.76
C TRP A 445 -5.53 -37.88 1.32
N ILE A 446 -4.89 -36.86 1.89
CA ILE A 446 -3.48 -36.57 1.73
C ILE A 446 -2.81 -36.49 3.10
N TYR A 447 -1.65 -37.13 3.20
CA TYR A 447 -0.63 -36.89 4.20
C TYR A 447 0.56 -36.28 3.43
N PRO A 448 0.85 -34.97 3.61
CA PRO A 448 2.03 -34.32 3.03
C PRO A 448 3.30 -35.15 3.24
N GLY A 449 4.08 -35.34 2.18
CA GLY A 449 5.35 -36.07 2.19
C GLY A 449 5.20 -37.59 2.13
N ASP A 450 3.98 -38.14 2.16
CA ASP A 450 3.75 -39.58 2.18
C ASP A 450 2.57 -40.01 1.27
N SER A 451 2.87 -40.23 0.00
CA SER A 451 1.92 -40.78 -0.99
C SER A 451 1.53 -42.23 -0.71
N ARG A 452 2.28 -42.96 0.12
CA ARG A 452 1.93 -44.35 0.48
C ARG A 452 0.86 -44.40 1.57
N ARG A 453 0.87 -43.45 2.50
CA ARG A 453 -0.13 -43.28 3.56
C ARG A 453 -1.35 -42.48 3.10
N SER A 454 -1.20 -41.60 2.11
CA SER A 454 -2.28 -40.82 1.50
C SER A 454 -3.37 -41.69 0.90
N LYS A 455 -4.58 -41.63 1.47
CA LYS A 455 -5.70 -42.46 1.04
C LYS A 455 -6.08 -42.22 -0.43
N LEU A 456 -5.97 -40.99 -0.92
CA LEU A 456 -6.28 -40.66 -2.32
C LEU A 456 -5.43 -41.48 -3.30
N ALA A 457 -4.11 -41.54 -3.09
CA ALA A 457 -3.21 -42.35 -3.91
C ALA A 457 -3.49 -43.86 -3.75
N GLN A 458 -3.85 -44.32 -2.55
CA GLN A 458 -4.26 -45.71 -2.31
C GLN A 458 -5.52 -46.11 -3.11
N GLU A 459 -6.52 -45.24 -3.22
CA GLU A 459 -7.75 -45.54 -3.97
C GLU A 459 -7.52 -45.71 -5.48
N PHE A 460 -6.46 -45.12 -6.04
CA PHE A 460 -6.07 -45.25 -7.45
C PHE A 460 -5.13 -46.43 -7.74
N ARG A 461 -4.46 -46.98 -6.72
CA ARG A 461 -3.58 -48.16 -6.85
C ARG A 461 -4.41 -49.45 -7.00
N TRP A 462 -3.75 -50.53 -7.43
CA TRP A 462 -4.35 -51.85 -7.53
C TRP A 462 -4.97 -52.29 -6.19
N GLY A 463 -6.28 -52.56 -6.18
CA GLY A 463 -7.07 -52.87 -4.98
C GLY A 463 -7.84 -51.68 -4.37
N GLY A 464 -7.60 -50.46 -4.83
CA GLY A 464 -8.39 -49.28 -4.46
C GLY A 464 -9.72 -49.20 -5.22
N ARG A 465 -10.72 -48.47 -4.68
CA ARG A 465 -12.07 -48.40 -5.28
C ARG A 465 -12.14 -47.55 -6.54
N MET A 466 -11.09 -46.80 -6.86
CA MET A 466 -10.97 -45.95 -8.05
C MET A 466 -9.84 -46.43 -8.98
N TYR A 467 -9.40 -47.68 -8.82
CA TYR A 467 -8.40 -48.29 -9.70
C TYR A 467 -8.82 -48.20 -11.17
N GLY A 468 -7.92 -47.73 -12.03
CA GLY A 468 -8.17 -47.49 -13.45
C GLY A 468 -8.74 -46.12 -13.81
N ALA A 469 -9.14 -45.28 -12.84
CA ALA A 469 -9.58 -43.90 -13.12
C ALA A 469 -8.42 -42.99 -13.58
N PHE A 470 -7.21 -43.24 -13.06
CA PHE A 470 -5.97 -42.55 -13.42
C PHE A 470 -5.06 -43.52 -14.19
N THR A 471 -4.39 -43.01 -15.21
CA THR A 471 -3.29 -43.71 -15.89
C THR A 471 -2.05 -43.74 -15.00
N LYS A 472 -1.08 -44.59 -15.34
CA LYS A 472 0.17 -44.74 -14.57
C LYS A 472 0.91 -43.41 -14.40
N SER A 473 1.09 -42.62 -15.46
CA SER A 473 1.79 -41.33 -15.42
C SER A 473 1.04 -40.24 -14.66
N GLU A 474 -0.30 -40.25 -14.70
CA GLU A 474 -1.14 -39.34 -13.91
C GLU A 474 -1.01 -39.66 -12.41
N LEU A 475 -1.02 -40.95 -12.04
CA LEU A 475 -0.81 -41.38 -10.66
C LEU A 475 0.62 -41.09 -10.19
N GLU A 476 1.64 -41.35 -11.01
CA GLU A 476 3.04 -40.98 -10.70
C GLU A 476 3.19 -39.46 -10.49
N THR A 477 2.49 -38.63 -11.27
CA THR A 477 2.47 -37.17 -11.10
C THR A 477 1.81 -36.75 -9.79
N LEU A 478 0.67 -37.35 -9.45
CA LEU A 478 -0.03 -37.12 -8.19
C LEU A 478 0.82 -37.56 -6.99
N GLU A 479 1.49 -38.71 -7.08
CA GLU A 479 2.37 -39.22 -6.02
C GLU A 479 3.64 -38.38 -5.85
N LEU A 480 4.22 -37.87 -6.94
CA LEU A 480 5.36 -36.93 -6.88
C LEU A 480 4.95 -35.63 -6.18
N TRP A 481 3.80 -35.05 -6.53
CA TRP A 481 3.27 -33.88 -5.84
C TRP A 481 2.99 -34.15 -4.36
N ILE A 482 2.31 -35.26 -4.01
CA ILE A 482 2.05 -35.59 -2.59
C ILE A 482 3.35 -35.74 -1.79
N ASN A 483 4.38 -36.36 -2.38
CA ASN A 483 5.68 -36.53 -1.74
C ASN A 483 6.53 -35.25 -1.69
N SER A 484 6.20 -34.22 -2.48
CA SER A 484 6.87 -32.91 -2.44
C SER A 484 6.19 -31.92 -1.49
N LEU A 485 4.93 -32.14 -1.12
CA LEU A 485 4.26 -31.41 -0.04
C LEU A 485 5.00 -31.60 1.30
N ASP A 486 5.50 -30.52 1.90
CA ASP A 486 6.03 -30.52 3.27
C ASP A 486 5.10 -29.73 4.22
N TYR A 487 5.01 -30.17 5.47
CA TYR A 487 4.22 -29.54 6.53
C TYR A 487 4.72 -28.13 6.89
N ALA A 488 5.95 -27.79 6.52
CA ALA A 488 6.59 -26.49 6.79
C ALA A 488 6.27 -25.38 5.76
N ARG A 489 5.40 -25.61 4.76
CA ARG A 489 5.26 -24.74 3.58
C ARG A 489 4.08 -23.75 3.59
N THR A 490 3.18 -23.79 4.57
CA THR A 490 2.29 -22.64 4.80
C THR A 490 3.16 -21.48 5.32
N PRO A 491 3.18 -20.29 4.69
CA PRO A 491 3.93 -19.14 5.22
C PRO A 491 3.57 -18.90 6.69
N PHE A 492 4.56 -18.80 7.58
CA PHE A 492 4.37 -18.73 9.04
C PHE A 492 3.37 -17.65 9.46
N TYR A 493 3.29 -16.56 8.69
CA TYR A 493 2.23 -15.56 8.76
C TYR A 493 0.81 -16.15 8.92
N TYR A 494 0.41 -17.14 8.10
CA TYR A 494 -0.95 -17.69 8.16
C TYR A 494 -1.21 -18.50 9.43
N SER A 495 -0.20 -19.21 9.97
CA SER A 495 -0.32 -19.87 11.28
C SER A 495 -0.32 -18.87 12.44
N PHE A 496 0.43 -17.77 12.31
CA PHE A 496 0.50 -16.72 13.33
C PHE A 496 -0.86 -16.03 13.54
N ILE A 497 -1.59 -15.75 12.45
CA ILE A 497 -2.90 -15.06 12.49
C ILE A 497 -4.09 -15.94 12.89
N GLU A 498 -3.90 -17.24 13.16
CA GLU A 498 -5.01 -18.11 13.61
C GLU A 498 -5.57 -17.65 14.98
N PRO A 499 -6.89 -17.73 15.23
CA PRO A 499 -7.48 -17.33 16.52
C PRO A 499 -6.92 -18.12 17.70
N ILE A 500 -6.78 -17.46 18.86
CA ILE A 500 -6.25 -18.05 20.10
C ILE A 500 -7.16 -19.17 20.64
N THR A 501 -8.47 -19.14 20.33
CA THR A 501 -9.47 -20.06 20.87
C THR A 501 -9.58 -21.40 20.13
N HIS A 502 -8.49 -22.16 20.10
CA HIS A 502 -8.52 -23.58 19.71
C HIS A 502 -9.00 -24.50 20.85
N SER A 503 -10.29 -24.41 21.21
CA SER A 503 -11.00 -25.58 21.73
C SER A 503 -11.64 -26.32 20.56
N TRP A 504 -11.40 -27.63 20.47
CA TRP A 504 -12.11 -28.45 19.49
C TRP A 504 -13.60 -28.45 19.88
N HIS A 505 -14.47 -28.16 18.90
CA HIS A 505 -15.95 -28.07 18.98
C HIS A 505 -16.61 -26.67 19.12
N GLN A 506 -16.45 -25.79 18.12
CA GLN A 506 -17.60 -25.17 17.42
C GLN A 506 -17.14 -24.37 16.18
N ARG A 507 -17.28 -24.94 14.98
CA ARG A 507 -17.13 -24.17 13.73
C ARG A 507 -18.40 -23.33 13.50
N SER A 508 -18.41 -22.10 13.99
CA SER A 508 -19.40 -21.10 13.55
C SER A 508 -19.20 -20.75 12.06
N LYS A 509 -20.24 -20.20 11.44
CA LYS A 509 -20.25 -19.86 10.02
C LYS A 509 -19.33 -18.67 9.74
N ILE A 510 -18.14 -18.94 9.21
CA ILE A 510 -17.42 -17.93 8.41
C ILE A 510 -18.27 -17.64 7.17
N SER A 511 -18.78 -16.42 7.07
CA SER A 511 -19.49 -15.93 5.90
C SER A 511 -18.59 -16.02 4.67
N SER A 512 -19.11 -16.53 3.56
CA SER A 512 -18.37 -16.58 2.30
C SER A 512 -18.48 -15.24 1.56
N THR A 513 -17.63 -14.28 1.90
CA THR A 513 -17.50 -12.99 1.22
C THR A 513 -16.22 -12.82 0.40
N ASP A 514 -15.44 -13.90 0.23
CA ASP A 514 -14.27 -13.95 -0.66
C ASP A 514 -14.68 -14.26 -2.12
N LYS A 515 -15.22 -13.26 -2.80
CA LYS A 515 -15.33 -13.20 -4.28
C LYS A 515 -15.10 -11.80 -4.87
N ARG A 516 -14.65 -10.82 -4.07
CA ARG A 516 -14.63 -9.39 -4.46
C ARG A 516 -13.26 -8.81 -4.84
N GLY A 517 -12.17 -9.56 -4.70
CA GLY A 517 -10.80 -9.05 -4.94
C GLY A 517 -10.33 -8.99 -6.41
N ASN A 518 -10.83 -9.86 -7.28
CA ASN A 518 -10.15 -10.13 -8.57
C ASN A 518 -10.51 -9.26 -9.77
N PHE A 519 -11.48 -8.35 -9.66
CA PHE A 519 -11.93 -7.58 -10.83
C PHE A 519 -10.89 -6.58 -11.38
N VAL A 520 -9.85 -6.26 -10.60
CA VAL A 520 -8.83 -5.26 -10.95
C VAL A 520 -7.51 -5.88 -11.45
N LEU A 521 -7.19 -7.12 -11.06
CA LEU A 521 -5.86 -7.71 -11.29
C LEU A 521 -5.79 -8.74 -12.44
N ASP A 522 -6.91 -9.28 -12.92
CA ASP A 522 -6.91 -10.25 -14.05
C ASP A 522 -7.28 -9.63 -15.42
N VAL A 523 -7.34 -8.30 -15.51
CA VAL A 523 -7.42 -7.62 -16.81
C VAL A 523 -6.03 -7.59 -17.44
N LYS A 524 -5.70 -8.67 -18.19
CA LYS A 524 -4.53 -8.69 -19.07
C LYS A 524 -4.57 -7.48 -20.02
N SER A 525 -3.46 -6.74 -20.09
CA SER A 525 -3.24 -5.63 -21.03
C SER A 525 -3.25 -6.14 -22.48
N GLY A 526 -4.44 -6.36 -23.04
CA GLY A 526 -4.64 -6.38 -24.47
C GLY A 526 -4.51 -4.96 -25.01
N SER A 527 -3.69 -4.76 -26.04
CA SER A 527 -3.73 -3.54 -26.85
C SER A 527 -5.12 -3.40 -27.46
N ILE A 528 -5.90 -2.42 -27.01
CA ILE A 528 -7.21 -2.13 -27.59
C ILE A 528 -7.00 -1.38 -28.91
N GLU A 529 -6.72 -2.12 -29.97
CA GLU A 529 -6.94 -1.65 -31.35
C GLU A 529 -8.43 -1.41 -31.54
N THR A 530 -8.87 -0.20 -31.23
CA THR A 530 -10.26 0.25 -31.42
C THR A 530 -10.41 0.90 -32.78
N GLU A 531 -10.41 0.07 -33.83
CA GLU A 531 -11.07 0.46 -35.08
C GLU A 531 -12.59 0.43 -34.85
N SER A 532 -13.12 1.57 -34.41
CA SER A 532 -14.55 1.89 -34.49
C SER A 532 -14.69 3.23 -35.20
N PRO A 533 -15.52 3.34 -36.26
CA PRO A 533 -15.55 4.54 -37.09
C PRO A 533 -16.13 5.73 -36.33
N LEU A 534 -15.49 6.89 -36.52
CA LEU A 534 -15.99 8.21 -36.11
C LEU A 534 -17.46 8.40 -36.51
N PRO A 535 -18.34 8.89 -35.62
CA PRO A 535 -19.58 9.54 -36.02
C PRO A 535 -19.23 10.69 -36.97
N LYS A 536 -19.82 10.70 -38.17
CA LYS A 536 -19.46 11.68 -39.23
C LYS A 536 -20.26 12.98 -39.20
N ASP A 537 -21.13 13.15 -38.21
CA ASP A 537 -22.01 14.31 -38.10
C ASP A 537 -21.54 15.26 -36.98
N PRO A 538 -21.61 16.59 -37.18
CA PRO A 538 -21.29 17.54 -36.13
C PRO A 538 -22.30 17.41 -34.99
N VAL A 539 -21.82 17.10 -33.79
CA VAL A 539 -22.66 17.09 -32.58
C VAL A 539 -23.23 18.49 -32.38
N GLY A 540 -24.54 18.62 -32.61
CA GLY A 540 -25.25 19.87 -32.42
C GLY A 540 -25.19 20.30 -30.95
N LYS A 541 -24.99 21.60 -30.70
CA LYS A 541 -25.18 22.17 -29.37
C LYS A 541 -26.64 22.04 -28.96
N TYR A 542 -26.97 20.97 -28.26
CA TYR A 542 -28.23 20.84 -27.53
C TYR A 542 -28.20 21.76 -26.30
N LEU A 543 -28.41 23.07 -26.53
CA LEU A 543 -29.09 23.91 -25.56
C LEU A 543 -30.60 23.63 -25.69
N GLY A 544 -31.02 22.52 -25.11
CA GLY A 544 -32.42 22.23 -24.80
C GLY A 544 -32.51 21.93 -23.31
N ASP A 545 -33.59 22.37 -22.66
CA ASP A 545 -33.76 22.21 -21.22
C ASP A 545 -33.59 20.75 -20.81
N LEU A 546 -32.55 20.45 -20.01
CA LEU A 546 -32.33 19.10 -19.51
C LEU A 546 -33.53 18.67 -18.65
N PRO A 547 -34.00 17.41 -18.75
CA PRO A 547 -35.08 16.92 -17.90
C PRO A 547 -34.68 17.06 -16.42
N THR A 548 -35.64 17.46 -15.60
CA THR A 548 -35.40 17.97 -14.23
C THR A 548 -34.80 16.93 -13.27
N ASN A 549 -34.85 15.64 -13.63
CA ASN A 549 -34.36 14.51 -12.85
C ASN A 549 -33.45 13.60 -13.70
N PRO A 550 -32.23 13.27 -13.22
CA PRO A 550 -31.37 12.30 -13.91
C PRO A 550 -31.88 10.86 -13.77
N ASN A 551 -31.60 10.03 -14.77
CA ASN A 551 -31.83 8.59 -14.70
C ASN A 551 -30.79 7.94 -13.77
N LEU A 552 -31.21 7.61 -12.54
CA LEU A 552 -30.33 7.06 -11.51
C LEU A 552 -29.67 5.73 -11.88
N SER A 553 -30.29 4.89 -12.71
CA SER A 553 -29.70 3.60 -13.12
C SER A 553 -28.49 3.76 -14.05
N VAL A 554 -28.40 4.90 -14.75
CA VAL A 554 -27.25 5.29 -15.58
C VAL A 554 -26.28 6.16 -14.77
N LEU A 555 -26.81 7.09 -13.98
CA LEU A 555 -26.01 8.02 -13.17
C LEU A 555 -25.13 7.31 -12.14
N LEU A 556 -25.70 6.42 -11.32
CA LEU A 556 -25.00 5.84 -10.17
C LEU A 556 -23.74 5.03 -10.56
N PRO A 557 -23.74 4.09 -11.52
CA PRO A 557 -22.52 3.36 -11.85
C PRO A 557 -21.42 4.26 -12.41
N LEU A 558 -21.77 5.29 -13.19
CA LEU A 558 -20.82 6.30 -13.66
C LEU A 558 -20.29 7.17 -12.51
N TRP A 559 -21.19 7.61 -11.62
CA TRP A 559 -20.89 8.50 -10.50
C TRP A 559 -19.89 7.91 -9.51
N PHE A 560 -20.03 6.63 -9.15
CA PHE A 560 -19.06 5.99 -8.27
C PHE A 560 -17.75 5.72 -9.03
N THR A 561 -17.83 5.20 -10.27
CA THR A 561 -16.64 4.78 -11.02
C THR A 561 -15.72 5.92 -11.42
N GLN A 562 -16.20 7.17 -11.57
CA GLN A 562 -15.36 8.33 -11.90
C GLN A 562 -14.18 8.54 -10.94
N CYS A 563 -14.29 8.06 -9.69
CA CYS A 563 -13.23 8.16 -8.69
C CYS A 563 -11.98 7.34 -9.07
N CYS A 564 -12.11 6.28 -9.89
CA CYS A 564 -10.97 5.46 -10.26
C CYS A 564 -9.99 6.15 -11.23
N LEU A 565 -10.45 7.16 -11.97
CA LEU A 565 -9.78 7.62 -13.20
C LEU A 565 -8.32 8.05 -12.99
N LEU A 566 -7.99 8.64 -11.85
CA LEU A 566 -6.62 9.08 -11.53
C LEU A 566 -6.07 8.48 -10.21
N GLU A 567 -6.86 7.72 -9.44
CA GLU A 567 -6.45 7.18 -8.13
C GLU A 567 -5.24 6.24 -8.19
N SER A 568 -4.98 5.64 -9.34
CA SER A 568 -3.83 4.77 -9.58
C SER A 568 -2.60 5.49 -10.13
N PHE A 569 -2.64 6.80 -10.32
CA PHE A 569 -1.44 7.55 -10.71
C PHE A 569 -0.43 7.69 -9.56
N LEU A 570 -0.89 7.67 -8.30
CA LEU A 570 -0.07 8.02 -7.14
C LEU A 570 0.80 6.90 -6.55
N TYR A 571 0.64 5.62 -6.96
CA TYR A 571 1.23 4.49 -6.20
C TYR A 571 2.76 4.50 -6.09
N SER A 572 3.45 5.21 -6.98
CA SER A 572 4.89 5.43 -6.95
C SER A 572 5.16 6.92 -6.66
N PRO A 573 5.50 7.29 -5.42
CA PRO A 573 5.77 8.67 -5.00
C PRO A 573 6.84 9.38 -5.84
N GLY A 574 7.81 8.64 -6.37
CA GLY A 574 8.82 9.16 -7.30
C GLY A 574 8.28 9.64 -8.65
N ARG A 575 7.01 9.37 -8.99
CA ARG A 575 6.31 9.92 -10.17
C ARG A 575 5.60 11.23 -9.88
N THR A 576 5.35 11.56 -8.61
CA THR A 576 4.47 12.68 -8.25
C THR A 576 5.20 13.97 -7.89
N THR A 577 6.54 13.98 -8.04
CA THR A 577 7.43 15.13 -7.74
C THR A 577 7.40 16.25 -8.80
N ASP A 578 6.59 16.11 -9.85
CA ASP A 578 6.36 17.13 -10.88
C ASP A 578 5.00 17.85 -10.69
N ASN A 579 4.77 18.86 -11.53
CA ASN A 579 3.56 19.69 -11.47
C ASN A 579 2.27 18.90 -11.77
N ILE A 580 2.36 17.85 -12.60
CA ILE A 580 1.23 17.00 -12.99
C ILE A 580 0.84 16.13 -11.79
N GLY A 581 1.78 15.39 -11.22
CA GLY A 581 1.53 14.55 -10.04
C GLY A 581 1.03 15.35 -8.85
N CYS A 582 1.66 16.49 -8.57
CA CYS A 582 1.19 17.42 -7.54
C CYS A 582 -0.25 17.91 -7.78
N ALA A 583 -0.66 18.15 -9.04
CA ALA A 583 -2.04 18.50 -9.37
C ALA A 583 -3.01 17.31 -9.23
N VAL A 584 -2.58 16.09 -9.56
CA VAL A 584 -3.36 14.86 -9.35
C VAL A 584 -3.58 14.58 -7.86
N VAL A 585 -2.60 14.83 -6.99
CA VAL A 585 -2.77 14.73 -5.52
C VAL A 585 -3.89 15.66 -5.04
N ARG A 586 -3.85 16.96 -5.40
CA ARG A 586 -4.88 17.94 -5.02
C ARG A 586 -6.26 17.60 -5.59
N PHE A 587 -6.32 17.06 -6.81
CA PHE A 587 -7.57 16.57 -7.43
C PHE A 587 -8.19 15.42 -6.61
N LEU A 588 -7.39 14.40 -6.25
CA LEU A 588 -7.86 13.24 -5.48
C LEU A 588 -8.19 13.59 -4.03
N ARG A 589 -7.49 14.56 -3.44
CA ARG A 589 -7.83 15.15 -2.14
C ARG A 589 -9.20 15.83 -2.18
N ALA A 590 -9.47 16.64 -3.21
CA ALA A 590 -10.79 17.22 -3.43
C ALA A 590 -11.88 16.14 -3.62
N GLN A 591 -11.63 15.09 -4.43
CA GLN A 591 -12.58 13.98 -4.60
C GLN A 591 -12.88 13.23 -3.28
N SER A 592 -11.89 13.13 -2.40
CA SER A 592 -12.00 12.47 -1.08
C SER A 592 -12.49 13.42 0.03
N GLY A 593 -12.98 14.61 -0.32
CA GLY A 593 -13.62 15.55 0.61
C GLY A 593 -12.69 16.27 1.58
N PHE A 594 -11.36 16.21 1.38
CA PHE A 594 -10.40 17.00 2.17
C PHE A 594 -10.58 18.50 1.93
N GLU A 595 -10.19 19.32 2.90
CA GLU A 595 -10.19 20.76 2.73
C GLU A 595 -9.13 21.24 1.73
N THR A 596 -9.23 22.52 1.36
CA THR A 596 -8.25 23.16 0.49
C THR A 596 -6.88 23.14 1.18
N GLU A 597 -5.84 22.81 0.42
CA GLU A 597 -4.47 22.72 0.92
C GLU A 597 -4.02 24.04 1.56
N ASP A 598 -3.64 23.98 2.84
CA ASP A 598 -2.94 25.07 3.51
C ASP A 598 -1.56 25.32 2.86
N LEU A 599 -1.03 26.54 3.05
CA LEU A 599 0.30 26.91 2.55
C LEU A 599 1.44 26.08 3.18
N ILE A 600 1.17 25.40 4.29
CA ILE A 600 2.11 24.58 5.05
C ILE A 600 1.39 23.28 5.43
N VAL A 601 1.96 22.14 5.07
CA VAL A 601 1.58 20.82 5.62
C VAL A 601 1.97 20.78 7.09
N THR A 602 0.97 20.61 7.97
CA THR A 602 1.13 20.71 9.43
C THR A 602 1.31 19.37 10.13
N GLY A 603 1.09 18.24 9.45
CA GLY A 603 1.09 16.91 10.07
C GLY A 603 -0.14 16.64 10.93
N THR A 604 -1.24 17.38 10.78
CA THR A 604 -2.37 17.34 11.74
C THR A 604 -3.67 16.81 11.13
N ASP A 605 -4.31 15.84 11.81
CA ASP A 605 -5.63 15.26 11.44
C ASP A 605 -6.63 16.36 11.02
N GLU A 606 -7.08 16.35 9.75
CA GLU A 606 -8.11 17.30 9.31
C GLU A 606 -9.41 16.99 10.05
N PRO A 607 -10.08 17.98 10.66
CA PRO A 607 -11.17 17.74 11.59
C PRO A 607 -12.28 16.88 10.97
N ARG A 608 -12.63 15.81 11.68
CA ARG A 608 -13.65 14.82 11.32
C ARG A 608 -15.07 15.41 11.38
N THR A 609 -15.39 16.36 10.50
CA THR A 609 -16.76 16.90 10.37
C THR A 609 -17.61 16.01 9.48
N THR A 610 -18.90 15.91 9.76
CA THR A 610 -19.90 15.28 8.89
C THR A 610 -20.23 16.12 7.64
N GLU A 611 -19.60 17.29 7.49
CA GLU A 611 -19.79 18.24 6.40
C GLU A 611 -18.72 18.08 5.29
N ASN A 612 -17.59 17.43 5.60
CA ASN A 612 -16.46 17.18 4.69
C ASN A 612 -16.71 15.99 3.72
N LYS A 613 -17.87 15.95 3.07
CA LYS A 613 -18.26 14.92 2.09
C LYS A 613 -17.38 14.99 0.83
N GLY A 614 -17.02 13.82 0.31
CA GLY A 614 -16.44 13.63 -1.02
C GLY A 614 -17.46 13.08 -2.03
N ILE A 615 -16.97 12.70 -3.21
CA ILE A 615 -17.81 12.23 -4.34
C ILE A 615 -18.60 10.96 -3.98
N VAL A 616 -17.97 10.03 -3.26
CA VAL A 616 -18.61 8.77 -2.82
C VAL A 616 -19.77 9.05 -1.86
N GLU A 617 -19.59 9.97 -0.92
CA GLU A 617 -20.59 10.32 0.09
C GLU A 617 -21.81 11.01 -0.53
N PHE A 618 -21.64 11.83 -1.58
CA PHE A 618 -22.77 12.35 -2.38
C PHE A 618 -23.49 11.24 -3.15
N GLY A 619 -22.76 10.23 -3.65
CA GLY A 619 -23.36 9.06 -4.30
C GLY A 619 -24.27 8.28 -3.34
N LEU A 620 -23.82 8.11 -2.09
CA LEU A 620 -24.59 7.46 -1.03
C LEU A 620 -25.80 8.30 -0.58
N GLU A 621 -25.68 9.64 -0.58
CA GLU A 621 -26.80 10.55 -0.33
C GLU A 621 -27.89 10.44 -1.40
N MET A 622 -27.52 10.42 -2.68
CA MET A 622 -28.46 10.22 -3.79
C MET A 622 -29.20 8.87 -3.68
N ILE A 623 -28.47 7.79 -3.33
CA ILE A 623 -29.07 6.46 -3.07
C ILE A 623 -30.05 6.50 -1.89
N HIS A 624 -29.67 7.19 -0.80
CA HIS A 624 -30.50 7.32 0.39
C HIS A 624 -31.79 8.10 0.12
N HIS A 625 -31.72 9.27 -0.52
CA HIS A 625 -32.90 10.07 -0.87
C HIS A 625 -33.83 9.33 -1.85
N ALA A 626 -33.26 8.58 -2.81
CA ALA A 626 -34.02 7.72 -3.72
C ALA A 626 -34.62 6.46 -3.06
N SER A 627 -34.38 6.23 -1.76
CA SER A 627 -34.80 5.03 -1.02
C SER A 627 -34.30 3.71 -1.66
N LEU A 628 -33.12 3.75 -2.28
CA LEU A 628 -32.49 2.61 -2.94
C LEU A 628 -31.64 1.79 -1.95
N PRO A 629 -31.38 0.49 -2.22
CA PRO A 629 -30.52 -0.34 -1.37
C PRO A 629 -29.11 0.25 -1.26
N ILE A 630 -28.59 0.38 -0.04
CA ILE A 630 -27.24 0.92 0.18
C ILE A 630 -26.20 -0.14 -0.24
N PRO A 631 -25.34 0.15 -1.24
CA PRO A 631 -24.29 -0.75 -1.69
C PRO A 631 -23.15 -0.81 -0.65
N GLN A 632 -22.51 -1.97 -0.54
CA GLN A 632 -21.33 -2.14 0.33
C GLN A 632 -20.04 -1.63 -0.32
N ASP A 633 -19.97 -1.66 -1.66
CA ASP A 633 -18.80 -1.34 -2.49
C ASP A 633 -19.24 -1.16 -3.95
N LEU A 634 -18.26 -0.93 -4.84
CA LEU A 634 -18.48 -0.79 -6.28
C LEU A 634 -19.02 -2.06 -6.95
N TYR A 635 -18.73 -3.26 -6.42
CA TYR A 635 -19.35 -4.50 -6.92
C TYR A 635 -20.86 -4.54 -6.59
N GLY A 636 -21.23 -4.05 -5.41
CA GLY A 636 -22.63 -3.81 -5.02
C GLY A 636 -23.34 -2.83 -5.95
N ILE A 637 -22.66 -1.76 -6.41
CA ILE A 637 -23.19 -0.84 -7.44
C ILE A 637 -23.48 -1.59 -8.73
N PHE A 638 -22.49 -2.27 -9.33
CA PHE A 638 -22.67 -2.95 -10.63
C PHE A 638 -23.66 -4.13 -10.58
N SER A 639 -23.84 -4.76 -9.42
CA SER A 639 -24.85 -5.81 -9.23
C SER A 639 -26.29 -5.30 -9.34
N HIS A 640 -26.53 -4.01 -9.08
CA HIS A 640 -27.84 -3.37 -9.25
C HIS A 640 -27.94 -2.56 -10.54
N TRP A 641 -26.83 -1.95 -10.97
CA TRP A 641 -26.74 -1.03 -12.11
C TRP A 641 -25.50 -1.37 -12.96
N PRO A 642 -25.56 -2.38 -13.85
CA PRO A 642 -24.44 -2.77 -14.69
C PRO A 642 -24.12 -1.68 -15.73
N SER A 643 -22.82 -1.47 -16.01
CA SER A 643 -22.34 -0.46 -16.95
C SER A 643 -21.04 -0.88 -17.62
N GLU A 644 -21.10 -1.19 -18.92
CA GLU A 644 -19.92 -1.52 -19.74
C GLU A 644 -18.92 -0.37 -19.82
N PHE A 645 -19.39 0.89 -19.79
CA PHE A 645 -18.50 2.04 -19.75
C PHE A 645 -17.77 2.15 -18.41
N SER A 646 -18.44 1.86 -17.29
CA SER A 646 -17.77 1.80 -15.97
C SER A 646 -16.69 0.72 -15.93
N ILE A 647 -16.96 -0.46 -16.51
CA ILE A 647 -15.94 -1.50 -16.69
C ILE A 647 -14.79 -1.00 -17.57
N THR A 648 -15.08 -0.22 -18.62
CA THR A 648 -14.06 0.39 -19.50
C THR A 648 -13.21 1.43 -18.76
N MET A 649 -13.80 2.27 -17.91
CA MET A 649 -13.08 3.23 -17.07
C MET A 649 -12.10 2.52 -16.13
N LEU A 650 -12.53 1.45 -15.44
CA LEU A 650 -11.65 0.64 -14.58
C LEU A 650 -10.50 0.00 -15.35
N LYS A 651 -10.76 -0.52 -16.56
CA LYS A 651 -9.72 -1.09 -17.45
C LYS A 651 -8.70 -0.05 -17.94
N LEU A 652 -9.12 1.19 -18.17
CA LEU A 652 -8.20 2.27 -18.53
C LEU A 652 -7.39 2.75 -17.31
N ALA A 653 -8.05 2.87 -16.15
CA ALA A 653 -7.47 3.30 -14.89
C ALA A 653 -6.51 2.28 -14.24
N SER A 654 -6.44 1.04 -14.71
CA SER A 654 -5.41 0.07 -14.32
C SER A 654 -4.07 0.29 -15.03
N SER A 655 -4.03 1.14 -16.07
CA SER A 655 -2.78 1.59 -16.72
C SER A 655 -2.74 3.12 -16.87
N PRO A 656 -2.67 3.85 -15.74
CA PRO A 656 -2.86 5.31 -15.71
C PRO A 656 -1.73 6.11 -16.36
N VAL A 657 -0.48 5.63 -16.38
CA VAL A 657 0.61 6.29 -17.10
C VAL A 657 0.39 6.17 -18.61
N ARG A 658 0.05 4.97 -19.11
CA ARG A 658 -0.23 4.76 -20.54
C ARG A 658 -1.48 5.53 -21.01
N ASN A 659 -2.53 5.55 -20.20
CA ASN A 659 -3.84 6.12 -20.56
C ASN A 659 -4.04 7.56 -20.05
N PHE A 660 -2.99 8.24 -19.58
CA PHE A 660 -3.10 9.51 -18.85
C PHE A 660 -3.95 10.57 -19.57
N GLY A 661 -3.74 10.76 -20.88
CA GLY A 661 -4.53 11.72 -21.67
C GLY A 661 -6.02 11.38 -21.67
N ILE A 662 -6.38 10.13 -21.96
CA ILE A 662 -7.76 9.64 -21.97
C ILE A 662 -8.41 9.83 -20.60
N LEU A 663 -7.72 9.45 -19.52
CA LEU A 663 -8.22 9.54 -18.15
C LEU A 663 -8.41 10.99 -17.69
N LEU A 664 -7.51 11.90 -18.10
CA LEU A 664 -7.62 13.34 -17.87
C LEU A 664 -8.83 13.94 -18.61
N GLY A 665 -9.05 13.50 -19.86
CA GLY A 665 -10.21 13.88 -20.67
C GLY A 665 -11.53 13.43 -20.06
N MET A 666 -11.62 12.14 -19.69
CA MET A 666 -12.78 11.59 -18.97
C MET A 666 -13.04 12.37 -17.68
N SER A 667 -12.00 12.61 -16.87
CA SER A 667 -12.12 13.35 -15.61
C SER A 667 -12.69 14.75 -15.82
N MET A 668 -12.29 15.44 -16.90
CA MET A 668 -12.84 16.77 -17.24
C MET A 668 -14.33 16.70 -17.59
N ALA A 669 -14.76 15.74 -18.41
CA ALA A 669 -16.17 15.56 -18.75
C ALA A 669 -17.03 15.22 -17.51
N PHE A 670 -16.48 14.44 -16.58
CA PHE A 670 -17.15 14.11 -15.32
C PHE A 670 -17.32 15.31 -14.38
N LEU A 671 -16.51 16.36 -14.48
CA LEU A 671 -16.78 17.61 -13.73
C LEU A 671 -18.06 18.30 -14.18
N GLU A 672 -18.44 18.20 -15.46
CA GLU A 672 -19.70 18.75 -15.95
C GLU A 672 -20.91 17.93 -15.45
N LEU A 673 -20.73 16.62 -15.24
CA LEU A 673 -21.74 15.80 -14.56
C LEU A 673 -21.93 16.24 -13.11
N GLN A 674 -20.81 16.43 -12.39
CA GLN A 674 -20.83 16.93 -11.01
C GLN A 674 -21.44 18.34 -10.92
N GLU A 675 -21.12 19.23 -11.85
CA GLU A 675 -21.68 20.58 -11.94
C GLU A 675 -23.21 20.51 -12.14
N THR A 676 -23.68 19.74 -13.13
CA THR A 676 -25.12 19.52 -13.40
C THR A 676 -25.86 18.95 -12.19
N VAL A 677 -25.25 18.03 -11.44
CA VAL A 677 -25.80 17.49 -10.19
C VAL A 677 -25.84 18.54 -9.09
N SER A 678 -24.82 19.41 -8.99
CA SER A 678 -24.76 20.48 -7.99
C SER A 678 -25.76 21.62 -8.25
N GLU A 679 -26.05 21.93 -9.52
CA GLU A 679 -27.02 22.96 -9.92
C GLU A 679 -28.46 22.42 -9.98
N SER A 680 -28.66 21.12 -9.78
CA SER A 680 -29.98 20.50 -9.80
C SER A 680 -30.91 21.11 -8.76
N SER A 681 -32.03 21.65 -9.23
CA SER A 681 -33.10 22.18 -8.36
C SER A 681 -33.96 21.09 -7.73
N ASN A 682 -33.64 19.80 -7.90
CA ASN A 682 -34.35 18.69 -7.27
C ASN A 682 -33.80 18.44 -5.84
N PRO A 683 -34.55 18.76 -4.77
CA PRO A 683 -34.10 18.54 -3.39
C PRO A 683 -34.01 17.06 -2.99
N GLY A 684 -34.55 16.15 -3.82
CA GLY A 684 -34.42 14.71 -3.67
C GLY A 684 -33.16 14.11 -4.30
N LEU A 685 -32.29 14.90 -4.92
CA LEU A 685 -30.99 14.43 -5.40
C LEU A 685 -29.92 14.66 -4.31
N LEU A 686 -29.63 15.92 -3.99
CA LEU A 686 -28.75 16.32 -2.89
C LEU A 686 -29.43 17.41 -2.04
N CYS A 687 -29.10 17.46 -0.75
CA CYS A 687 -29.52 18.57 0.10
C CYS A 687 -28.73 19.85 -0.23
N PRO A 688 -29.26 21.06 0.05
CA PRO A 688 -28.62 22.32 -0.37
C PRO A 688 -27.16 22.48 0.07
N LYS A 689 -26.81 22.03 1.29
CA LYS A 689 -25.42 22.02 1.78
C LYS A 689 -24.50 21.12 0.95
N SER A 690 -24.98 19.93 0.57
CA SER A 690 -24.23 19.00 -0.25
C SER A 690 -24.03 19.54 -1.67
N SER A 691 -25.05 20.17 -2.27
CA SER A 691 -24.95 20.84 -3.56
C SER A 691 -23.91 21.97 -3.56
N GLU A 692 -23.92 22.84 -2.53
CA GLU A 692 -22.94 23.91 -2.37
C GLU A 692 -21.51 23.36 -2.22
N ARG A 693 -21.32 22.33 -1.38
CA ARG A 693 -20.02 21.66 -1.22
C ARG A 693 -19.53 21.01 -2.52
N LEU A 694 -20.41 20.33 -3.25
CA LEU A 694 -20.08 19.73 -4.53
C LEU A 694 -19.62 20.80 -5.54
N ALA A 695 -20.33 21.93 -5.65
CA ALA A 695 -19.93 23.03 -6.54
C ALA A 695 -18.55 23.62 -6.19
N LEU A 696 -18.19 23.69 -4.90
CA LEU A 696 -16.84 24.07 -4.46
C LEU A 696 -15.78 23.03 -4.89
N LEU A 697 -16.06 21.75 -4.72
CA LEU A 697 -15.16 20.66 -5.11
C LEU A 697 -14.98 20.55 -6.63
N VAL A 698 -16.02 20.82 -7.43
CA VAL A 698 -15.94 20.89 -8.90
C VAL A 698 -14.93 21.96 -9.33
N ARG A 699 -15.02 23.17 -8.76
CA ARG A 699 -14.10 24.28 -9.08
C ARG A 699 -12.64 23.94 -8.75
N ARG A 700 -12.39 23.32 -7.59
CA ARG A 700 -11.04 22.89 -7.17
C ARG A 700 -10.49 21.77 -8.05
N GLN A 701 -11.31 20.76 -8.36
CA GLN A 701 -10.94 19.71 -9.31
C GLN A 701 -10.60 20.28 -10.69
N TYR A 702 -11.43 21.18 -11.22
CA TYR A 702 -11.21 21.83 -12.52
C TYR A 702 -9.87 22.57 -12.57
N GLN A 703 -9.55 23.37 -11.54
CA GLN A 703 -8.25 24.04 -11.42
C GLN A 703 -7.07 23.06 -11.45
N CYS A 704 -7.21 21.89 -10.81
CA CYS A 704 -6.17 20.86 -10.83
C CYS A 704 -6.01 20.23 -12.22
N LEU A 705 -7.11 19.83 -12.89
CA LEU A 705 -7.04 19.28 -14.25
C LEU A 705 -6.50 20.29 -15.27
N GLN A 706 -6.78 21.59 -15.08
CA GLN A 706 -6.21 22.67 -15.89
C GLN A 706 -4.70 22.84 -15.70
N VAL A 707 -4.13 22.51 -14.53
CA VAL A 707 -2.67 22.43 -14.36
C VAL A 707 -2.13 21.25 -15.16
N CYS A 708 -2.71 20.05 -15.00
CA CYS A 708 -2.28 18.86 -15.75
C CYS A 708 -2.26 19.11 -17.27
N LEU A 709 -3.31 19.73 -17.83
CA LEU A 709 -3.43 19.98 -19.27
C LEU A 709 -2.39 21.00 -19.78
N LYS A 710 -2.01 22.00 -18.97
CA LYS A 710 -1.01 23.02 -19.33
C LYS A 710 0.43 22.50 -19.32
N GLU A 711 0.71 21.50 -18.49
CA GLU A 711 2.04 20.89 -18.39
C GLU A 711 2.28 19.84 -19.50
N ILE A 712 1.25 19.40 -20.24
CA ILE A 712 1.41 18.54 -21.42
C ILE A 712 1.96 19.38 -22.59
N PRO A 713 3.14 19.05 -23.16
CA PRO A 713 3.75 19.82 -24.24
C PRO A 713 2.87 19.98 -25.48
N ALA A 714 3.02 21.10 -26.19
CA ALA A 714 2.32 21.31 -27.45
C ALA A 714 2.77 20.28 -28.50
N GLY A 715 1.79 19.62 -29.15
CA GLY A 715 2.04 18.55 -30.14
C GLY A 715 2.21 17.14 -29.54
N ASP A 716 2.14 16.99 -28.22
CA ASP A 716 2.11 15.69 -27.54
C ASP A 716 0.79 14.95 -27.81
N THR A 717 0.85 13.62 -28.03
CA THR A 717 -0.34 12.81 -28.35
C THR A 717 -1.38 12.80 -27.23
N ARG A 718 -0.96 13.06 -25.98
CA ARG A 718 -1.87 13.14 -24.83
C ARG A 718 -2.95 14.21 -24.97
N HIS A 719 -2.74 15.25 -25.79
CA HIS A 719 -3.80 16.22 -26.14
C HIS A 719 -4.90 15.61 -27.02
N VAL A 720 -4.54 14.73 -27.96
CA VAL A 720 -5.51 14.00 -28.79
C VAL A 720 -6.28 12.98 -27.94
N ASP A 721 -5.56 12.26 -27.07
CA ASP A 721 -6.13 11.32 -26.12
C ASP A 721 -7.07 12.01 -25.11
N PHE A 722 -6.75 13.24 -24.68
CA PHE A 722 -7.61 14.08 -23.85
C PHE A 722 -8.96 14.35 -24.52
N HIS A 723 -8.95 14.84 -25.77
CA HIS A 723 -10.20 15.05 -26.51
C HIS A 723 -10.97 13.74 -26.70
N ARG A 724 -10.29 12.63 -27.02
CA ARG A 724 -10.91 11.31 -27.15
C ARG A 724 -11.60 10.86 -25.86
N GLY A 725 -10.91 10.95 -24.72
CA GLY A 725 -11.44 10.56 -23.42
C GLY A 725 -12.62 11.42 -22.97
N TYR A 726 -12.55 12.73 -23.23
CA TYR A 726 -13.63 13.67 -22.96
C TYR A 726 -14.90 13.31 -23.75
N GLU A 727 -14.81 13.13 -25.07
CA GLU A 727 -15.96 12.76 -25.91
C GLU A 727 -16.54 11.39 -25.52
N MET A 728 -15.68 10.40 -25.24
CA MET A 728 -16.09 9.07 -24.76
C MET A 728 -16.95 9.14 -23.49
N ALA A 729 -16.50 9.91 -22.48
CA ALA A 729 -17.28 10.09 -21.26
C ALA A 729 -18.54 10.94 -21.51
N LYS A 730 -18.46 11.97 -22.36
CA LYS A 730 -19.58 12.91 -22.56
C LYS A 730 -20.78 12.26 -23.25
N VAL A 731 -20.56 11.33 -24.18
CA VAL A 731 -21.62 10.49 -24.78
C VAL A 731 -22.41 9.72 -23.71
N GLU A 732 -21.72 9.13 -22.73
CA GLU A 732 -22.36 8.35 -21.66
C GLU A 732 -23.04 9.25 -20.62
N ILE A 733 -22.40 10.37 -20.26
CA ILE A 733 -22.97 11.39 -19.35
C ILE A 733 -24.30 11.95 -19.90
N ASN A 734 -24.41 12.16 -21.21
CA ASN A 734 -25.65 12.65 -21.82
C ASN A 734 -26.81 11.65 -21.66
N LYS A 735 -26.55 10.35 -21.54
CA LYS A 735 -27.59 9.32 -21.29
C LYS A 735 -28.19 9.43 -19.88
N CYS A 736 -27.49 10.02 -18.91
CA CYS A 736 -28.05 10.31 -17.59
C CYS A 736 -29.22 11.30 -17.65
N PHE A 737 -29.31 12.12 -18.70
CA PHE A 737 -30.32 13.17 -18.89
C PHE A 737 -31.08 13.03 -20.21
N GLY A 738 -31.02 11.85 -20.86
CA GLY A 738 -31.84 11.54 -22.01
C GLY A 738 -33.28 11.18 -21.61
N PRO A 739 -34.24 11.16 -22.56
CA PRO A 739 -35.53 10.53 -22.33
C PRO A 739 -35.33 9.06 -21.96
N VAL A 740 -36.11 8.57 -21.00
CA VAL A 740 -36.11 7.15 -20.61
C VAL A 740 -36.87 6.36 -21.68
N GLU A 741 -36.20 5.36 -22.27
CA GLU A 741 -36.81 4.37 -23.20
C GLU A 741 -37.66 3.32 -22.44
#